data_AF-A0A7I9WUH5-F1
#
_entry.id   AF-A0A7I9WUH5-F1
#
_cell.length_a   1.000
_cell.length_b   1.000
_cell.length_c   1.000
_cell.angle_alpha   90.00
_cell.angle_beta   90.00
_cell.angle_gamma   90.00
#
_symmetry.space_group_name_H-M   'P 1'
#
loop_
_entity.id
_entity.type
_entity.pdbx_description
1 polymer ?
#
loop_
_entity_poly.entity_id
_entity_poly.type
_entity_poly.pdbx_seq_one_letter_code
_entity_poly.pdbx_strand_id
1 'polypeptide(L)'
;MVVGDHEMALTVVAGGPLITVEAGHSVYRIVRGDGGLVRAESQCVVAKVLVSVGDEVRPGEVLLIAEAMKMESSVVAPAAGRITEIVCPAGTLVGAGDPIIRMEALDQAAAGVATQLSFTDLAAHQPDSADTDRDTLVRLILGQDLDDDAAAKAIARIDALPFDAGLQVLRAAADRMALFADHDDADTGTKRRSPRPDLLLLALRSPDRLDELAPGHFPAQIRSVLAYYGVTEVSQSPELTDALYHVWRAESRMDRVAQVSALVLQSWLEPDHDTVDSTELVEVVDAVITAAELGYPGVADLGRAVRHRLVEHPAIRELRSADERYAATLLAGEQADVTGLLHLPAPLDRWLAAHAVDQGPEAVAALEALLRRTHRHHALGRCAALPLTGITGVTSTRRDNGNTVVMVAVAGTADRLGDVLSAAAGSVETTGVVDIDVFVGGNGAPDATALESTIRRVFTDVAGRCDHLTLVITWWEGGRFTGAPRHLTVTGSHGDLAVATRHGGMHPAAAERLELWRFDNFALSGLPAPDGVHLLHATARENRNDQRLIAILEVFDLDPAHLTGQLSEAAIAIRQARAALPDPSVSLSNRIVIHAEPTWTLTDSELQKLIAELLPLTRGLGLEKVIGRVVTHDPDTGERSDEVLHITTPARVGVMVGRTKPSHNTIRPMSEYRRRVVTLQRRGLVYPYEIVELLVGTGATHTELPVGDFVEYDFTDEGFAAVERPRGQNTARVVTGVIDSRPAGSTATIRRVLIMNEPSRDLASLAEPECRRIIAALDLAAELGIPAEWYAVSSGARIAMDSGTENLDATAAVLRRIIEFTQAGGEINVVVVGVNVGAQSYFDAEATMLMHTSGVLIMVGRSAMVLTGKQALEFSGGVAAEDNTGIGGYARIAGPNGQAQFWVADVESACAVLFRHYESSLPHGAWRPTTDPVDRDITPYPHRNSGNGTAFATVGEIFSAAHNPDRKRPFDIRSVLSAVRDQDAPPLERWTAWQDAENVVAWDTRLGGFAVSLVGIESRNLRRRLPRPANGPDSWTAGTLFPQSSKKLARVINGASGRRPLVILANLSGFDGSPESMSKLQLEYGAEIGRAIVNYRGPIVFTVISRYHGGAYVVFSKALNPHLEVAAVEGSRASVIGGAPAAAVVFTREVRARVKQHPAVLELQSRLTAAPADEQPVLTHQLHELTAAVTTEVQAAVAQEFDDIHTVERALEVGSIDHIVTPTDLRPYLIGAVSRGLENTSTMTGTEYPLTEGLRHA
;
A
#
# COMPACT_ATOMS: atom_id res chain seq x y z
N MET A 1 5.33 12.98 46.18
CA MET A 1 5.32 14.12 47.12
C MET A 1 4.00 14.11 47.89
N VAL A 2 4.01 14.37 49.19
CA VAL A 2 2.79 14.50 50.00
C VAL A 2 2.53 15.98 50.27
N VAL A 3 1.36 16.48 49.87
CA VAL A 3 0.93 17.86 50.16
C VAL A 3 -0.39 17.80 50.93
N GLY A 4 -0.35 18.08 52.23
CA GLY A 4 -1.49 17.85 53.12
C GLY A 4 -1.77 16.34 53.27
N ASP A 5 -3.02 15.92 53.03
CA ASP A 5 -3.47 14.51 53.11
C ASP A 5 -3.45 13.79 51.74
N HIS A 6 -2.89 14.41 50.70
CA HIS A 6 -2.87 13.88 49.33
C HIS A 6 -1.46 13.49 48.89
N GLU A 7 -1.32 12.23 48.45
CA GLU A 7 -0.15 11.78 47.69
C GLU A 7 -0.27 12.25 46.23
N MET A 8 0.74 12.97 45.76
CA MET A 8 0.85 13.42 44.38
C MET A 8 2.13 12.86 43.75
N ALA A 9 1.96 12.20 42.60
CA ALA A 9 3.07 11.83 41.73
C ALA A 9 3.67 13.09 41.11
N LEU A 10 5.00 13.12 41.04
CA LEU A 10 5.76 14.31 40.61
C LEU A 10 6.81 13.86 39.61
N THR A 11 6.64 14.25 38.34
CA THR A 11 7.57 13.90 37.27
C THR A 11 8.46 15.10 37.00
N VAL A 12 9.77 14.94 37.17
CA VAL A 12 10.75 16.02 36.93
C VAL A 12 11.61 15.62 35.74
N VAL A 13 11.42 16.30 34.60
CA VAL A 13 12.21 16.09 33.39
C VAL A 13 13.20 17.25 33.26
N ALA A 14 14.48 16.94 33.42
CA ALA A 14 15.56 17.90 33.23
C ALA A 14 16.01 17.92 31.76
N GLY A 15 15.44 18.82 30.96
CA GLY A 15 15.78 19.04 29.55
C GLY A 15 16.73 20.23 29.35
N GLY A 16 17.95 20.13 29.85
CA GLY A 16 18.93 21.23 29.77
C GLY A 16 18.53 22.43 30.65
N PRO A 17 18.35 23.66 30.12
CA PRO A 17 17.96 24.81 30.91
C PRO A 17 16.48 24.76 31.33
N LEU A 18 15.64 23.94 30.69
CA LEU A 18 14.25 23.78 31.05
C LEU A 18 14.10 22.57 31.97
N ILE A 19 13.73 22.80 33.23
CA ILE A 19 13.25 21.75 34.12
C ILE A 19 11.73 21.79 34.02
N THR A 20 11.13 20.73 33.48
CA THR A 20 9.68 20.56 33.49
C THR A 20 9.31 19.73 34.69
N VAL A 21 8.47 20.30 35.55
CA VAL A 21 7.98 19.67 36.77
C VAL A 21 6.47 19.49 36.62
N GLU A 22 6.04 18.24 36.49
CA GLU A 22 4.64 17.87 36.43
C GLU A 22 4.18 17.45 37.83
N ALA A 23 3.12 18.07 38.34
CA ALA A 23 2.50 17.73 39.61
C ALA A 23 0.98 17.68 39.44
N GLY A 24 0.41 16.46 39.36
CA GLY A 24 -0.99 16.27 38.99
C GLY A 24 -1.29 16.84 37.59
N HIS A 25 -2.31 17.69 37.46
CA HIS A 25 -2.72 18.32 36.18
C HIS A 25 -1.99 19.64 35.86
N SER A 26 -0.92 19.97 36.58
CA SER A 26 -0.20 21.24 36.42
C SER A 26 1.24 21.00 35.97
N VAL A 27 1.58 21.59 34.82
CA VAL A 27 2.94 21.58 34.27
C VAL A 27 3.63 22.89 34.64
N TYR A 28 4.63 22.79 35.50
CA TYR A 28 5.50 23.89 35.85
C TYR A 28 6.76 23.84 35.00
N ARG A 29 6.94 24.87 34.18
CA ARG A 29 8.16 25.06 33.40
C ARG A 29 9.12 25.95 34.17
N ILE A 30 10.10 25.34 34.80
CA ILE A 30 11.17 26.04 35.50
C ILE A 30 12.31 26.23 34.50
N VAL A 31 12.38 27.40 33.89
CA VAL A 31 13.51 27.77 33.05
C VAL A 31 14.64 28.22 33.98
N ARG A 32 15.73 27.44 34.05
CA ARG A 32 17.03 27.96 34.48
C ARG A 32 17.34 29.11 33.54
N GLY A 33 17.35 30.34 34.06
CA GLY A 33 17.56 31.56 33.26
C GLY A 33 18.68 31.34 32.25
N ASP A 34 18.43 31.72 30.98
CA ASP A 34 19.21 31.38 29.79
C ASP A 34 20.71 31.31 30.10
N GLY A 35 21.21 30.11 30.38
CA GLY A 35 22.58 29.82 30.81
C GLY A 35 23.59 30.00 29.67
N GLY A 36 23.51 31.16 29.03
CA GLY A 36 24.10 31.61 27.79
C GLY A 36 24.03 30.63 26.63
N LEU A 37 22.97 29.84 26.49
CA LEU A 37 22.82 28.95 25.34
C LEU A 37 22.17 29.69 24.16
N VAL A 38 22.93 29.91 23.10
CA VAL A 38 22.44 30.40 21.80
C VAL A 38 21.90 29.22 21.01
N ARG A 39 20.69 29.37 20.46
CA ARG A 39 19.95 28.33 19.73
C ARG A 39 19.71 28.75 18.28
N ALA A 40 19.56 27.78 17.39
CA ALA A 40 19.16 28.04 16.00
C ALA A 40 17.70 28.52 15.95
N GLU A 41 17.43 29.61 15.22
CA GLU A 41 16.06 30.15 15.08
C GLU A 41 15.18 29.30 14.14
N SER A 42 15.81 28.61 13.20
CA SER A 42 15.17 27.76 12.20
C SER A 42 16.08 26.59 11.83
N GLN A 43 15.55 25.61 11.11
CA GLN A 43 16.35 24.50 10.61
C GLN A 43 17.36 25.00 9.57
N CYS A 44 18.64 24.75 9.78
CA CYS A 44 19.72 25.27 8.95
C CYS A 44 20.98 24.40 9.05
N VAL A 45 21.92 24.58 8.12
CA VAL A 45 23.27 24.03 8.21
C VAL A 45 24.19 25.11 8.77
N VAL A 46 25.02 24.78 9.76
CA VAL A 46 26.07 25.70 10.24
C VAL A 46 27.12 25.83 9.14
N ALA A 47 27.06 26.85 8.30
CA ALA A 47 27.98 27.05 7.19
C ALA A 47 29.40 27.36 7.70
N LYS A 48 29.50 28.22 8.71
CA LYS A 48 30.79 28.63 9.29
C LYS A 48 30.61 29.13 10.71
N VAL A 49 31.50 28.71 11.61
CA VAL A 49 31.60 29.30 12.95
C VAL A 49 32.67 30.40 12.92
N LEU A 50 32.33 31.60 13.41
CA LEU A 50 33.20 32.79 13.37
C LEU A 50 33.90 33.09 14.70
N VAL A 51 33.52 32.40 15.78
CA VAL A 51 34.07 32.54 17.13
C VAL A 51 34.74 31.24 17.60
N SER A 52 35.63 31.35 18.57
CA SER A 52 36.31 30.23 19.25
C SER A 52 35.91 30.15 20.72
N VAL A 53 36.04 28.96 21.32
CA VAL A 53 35.88 28.80 22.77
C VAL A 53 36.91 29.67 23.49
N GLY A 54 36.44 30.52 24.41
CA GLY A 54 37.23 31.50 25.15
C GLY A 54 37.04 32.95 24.68
N ASP A 55 36.50 33.17 23.48
CA ASP A 55 36.30 34.51 22.92
C ASP A 55 35.22 35.31 23.68
N GLU A 56 35.47 36.60 23.90
CA GLU A 56 34.47 37.52 24.44
C GLU A 56 33.73 38.21 23.29
N VAL A 57 32.40 38.14 23.30
CA VAL A 57 31.53 38.66 22.25
C VAL A 57 30.59 39.73 22.79
N ARG A 58 30.22 40.69 21.95
CA ARG A 58 29.26 41.77 22.27
C ARG A 58 27.87 41.46 21.69
N PRO A 59 26.78 42.00 22.27
CA PRO A 59 25.45 41.86 21.68
C PRO A 59 25.45 42.33 20.21
N GLY A 60 24.90 41.51 19.32
CA GLY A 60 24.88 41.77 17.88
C GLY A 60 26.13 41.34 17.12
N GLU A 61 27.19 40.87 17.80
CA GLU A 61 28.38 40.32 17.14
C GLU A 61 28.07 38.95 16.54
N VAL A 62 28.52 38.71 15.31
CA VAL A 62 28.20 37.48 14.58
C VAL A 62 29.00 36.31 15.15
N LEU A 63 28.28 35.30 15.64
CA LEU A 63 28.86 34.09 16.20
C LEU A 63 29.14 33.05 15.12
N LEU A 64 28.17 32.83 14.23
CA LEU A 64 28.27 31.89 13.13
C LEU A 64 27.37 32.30 11.97
N ILE A 65 27.64 31.72 10.81
CA ILE A 65 26.81 31.81 9.61
C ILE A 65 26.05 30.50 9.48
N ALA A 66 24.73 30.60 9.39
CA ALA A 66 23.80 29.50 9.14
C ALA A 66 23.26 29.59 7.71
N GLU A 67 23.22 28.47 7.00
CA GLU A 67 22.66 28.37 5.66
C GLU A 67 21.32 27.63 5.70
N ALA A 68 20.27 28.28 5.19
CA ALA A 68 18.95 27.68 4.99
C ALA A 68 18.38 28.15 3.66
N MET A 69 17.72 27.26 2.92
CA MET A 69 17.15 27.56 1.59
C MET A 69 18.18 28.18 0.61
N LYS A 70 19.45 27.75 0.69
CA LYS A 70 20.60 28.29 -0.09
C LYS A 70 20.92 29.76 0.20
N MET A 71 20.46 30.28 1.33
CA MET A 71 20.71 31.65 1.78
C MET A 71 21.45 31.61 3.11
N GLU A 72 22.49 32.44 3.22
CA GLU A 72 23.22 32.63 4.47
C GLU A 72 22.50 33.63 5.38
N SER A 73 22.46 33.31 6.67
CA SER A 73 21.94 34.14 7.75
C SER A 73 22.97 34.18 8.88
N SER A 74 23.14 35.35 9.49
CA SER A 74 24.09 35.54 10.59
C SER A 74 23.39 35.28 11.91
N VAL A 75 23.90 34.33 12.70
CA VAL A 75 23.50 34.18 14.10
C VAL A 75 24.38 35.09 14.94
N VAL A 76 23.74 36.02 15.66
CA VAL A 76 24.42 37.02 16.47
C VAL A 76 24.31 36.71 17.96
N ALA A 77 25.26 37.24 18.74
CA ALA A 77 25.24 37.15 20.19
C ALA A 77 24.03 37.93 20.76
N PRO A 78 23.17 37.30 21.59
CA PRO A 78 22.03 38.01 22.18
C PRO A 78 22.46 38.96 23.31
N ALA A 79 23.62 38.72 23.94
CA ALA A 79 24.15 39.49 25.05
C ALA A 79 25.70 39.48 25.05
N ALA A 80 26.32 40.30 25.90
CA ALA A 80 27.77 40.27 26.11
C ALA A 80 28.16 39.02 26.92
N GLY A 81 29.13 38.24 26.44
CA GLY A 81 29.53 37.00 27.10
C GLY A 81 30.82 36.40 26.58
N ARG A 82 31.37 35.43 27.30
CA ARG A 82 32.50 34.60 26.87
C ARG A 82 31.97 33.28 26.29
N ILE A 83 32.41 32.88 25.10
CA ILE A 83 32.06 31.58 24.51
C ILE A 83 32.69 30.46 25.34
N THR A 84 31.87 29.54 25.84
CA THR A 84 32.31 28.40 26.67
C THR A 84 32.30 27.09 25.90
N GLU A 85 31.44 26.97 24.90
CA GLU A 85 31.28 25.74 24.11
C GLU A 85 30.73 26.07 22.73
N ILE A 86 31.26 25.43 21.69
CA ILE A 86 30.64 25.41 20.35
C ILE A 86 29.97 24.05 20.23
N VAL A 87 28.64 24.02 20.36
CA VAL A 87 27.85 22.78 20.43
C VAL A 87 27.74 22.15 19.05
N CYS A 88 27.60 22.97 18.00
CA CYS A 88 27.48 22.51 16.62
C CYS A 88 28.62 23.06 15.75
N PRO A 89 29.54 22.22 15.26
CA PRO A 89 30.60 22.66 14.35
C PRO A 89 30.06 22.96 12.95
N ALA A 90 30.87 23.60 12.11
CA ALA A 90 30.54 23.85 10.70
C ALA A 90 30.25 22.53 9.94
N GLY A 91 29.27 22.57 9.04
CA GLY A 91 28.74 21.42 8.30
C GLY A 91 27.59 20.68 9.01
N THR A 92 27.22 21.07 10.23
CA THR A 92 26.18 20.36 11.01
C THR A 92 24.79 20.87 10.65
N LEU A 93 23.86 19.96 10.33
CA LEU A 93 22.43 20.26 10.20
C LEU A 93 21.82 20.38 11.61
N VAL A 94 21.18 21.50 11.89
CA VAL A 94 20.54 21.78 13.19
C VAL A 94 19.07 22.11 12.98
N GLY A 95 18.22 21.65 13.87
CA GLY A 95 16.80 21.95 13.91
C GLY A 95 16.49 23.29 14.56
N ALA A 96 15.26 23.78 14.37
CA ALA A 96 14.78 24.97 15.06
C ALA A 96 14.79 24.75 16.57
N GLY A 97 15.47 25.63 17.31
CA GLY A 97 15.64 25.55 18.76
C GLY A 97 16.83 24.72 19.22
N ASP A 98 17.56 24.05 18.34
CA ASP A 98 18.74 23.27 18.73
C ASP A 98 19.86 24.18 19.26
N PRO A 99 20.57 23.75 20.31
CA PRO A 99 21.68 24.52 20.88
C PRO A 99 22.87 24.53 19.91
N ILE A 100 23.40 25.72 19.61
CA ILE A 100 24.50 25.90 18.65
C ILE A 100 25.78 26.40 19.32
N ILE A 101 25.68 27.34 20.27
CA ILE A 101 26.81 27.89 21.01
C ILE A 101 26.40 28.12 22.47
N ARG A 102 27.31 27.85 23.41
CA ARG A 102 27.18 28.25 24.81
C ARG A 102 28.13 29.41 25.09
N MET A 103 27.62 30.39 25.81
CA MET A 103 28.32 31.55 26.32
C MET A 103 28.07 31.71 27.82
N GLU A 104 28.93 32.46 28.49
CA GLU A 104 28.80 32.85 29.90
C GLU A 104 28.74 34.38 29.95
N ALA A 105 27.71 34.94 30.58
CA ALA A 105 27.55 36.40 30.64
C ALA A 105 28.66 37.04 31.47
N LEU A 106 29.28 38.13 30.96
CA LEU A 106 30.37 38.83 31.66
C LEU A 106 29.88 39.67 32.86
N ASP A 107 28.58 39.97 32.93
CA ASP A 107 27.94 40.80 33.97
C ASP A 107 27.05 39.99 34.93
N GLN A 108 27.59 38.95 35.58
CA GLN A 108 27.00 38.46 36.84
C GLN A 108 27.82 38.93 38.03
N ALA A 109 27.48 40.13 38.52
CA ALA A 109 27.71 40.49 39.91
C ALA A 109 26.98 39.45 40.79
N ALA A 110 27.77 38.67 41.53
CA ALA A 110 27.37 37.77 42.63
C ALA A 110 25.86 37.55 42.78
N ALA A 111 25.30 36.60 42.03
CA ALA A 111 24.02 36.01 42.41
C ALA A 111 24.21 35.39 43.80
N GLY A 112 23.57 35.98 44.81
CA GLY A 112 23.56 35.45 46.17
C GLY A 112 23.18 33.97 46.16
N VAL A 113 23.71 33.21 47.11
CA VAL A 113 23.42 31.78 47.31
C VAL A 113 21.91 31.58 47.36
N ALA A 114 21.31 31.29 46.20
CA ALA A 114 19.95 30.81 46.11
C ALA A 114 19.99 29.37 46.61
N THR A 115 19.07 29.03 47.51
CA THR A 115 18.85 27.66 47.97
C THR A 115 18.72 26.75 46.75
N GLN A 116 19.68 25.85 46.56
CA GLN A 116 19.66 24.89 45.47
C GLN A 116 18.49 23.93 45.72
N LEU A 117 17.43 24.06 44.92
CA LEU A 117 16.28 23.15 44.94
C LEU A 117 16.72 21.78 44.43
N SER A 118 16.76 20.79 45.33
CA SER A 118 17.06 19.39 45.04
C SER A 118 15.76 18.61 44.98
N PHE A 119 15.35 18.20 43.78
CA PHE A 119 14.18 17.34 43.58
C PHE A 119 14.47 15.88 43.98
N THR A 120 15.75 15.52 44.09
CA THR A 120 16.24 14.22 44.59
C THR A 120 15.75 13.90 46.00
N ASP A 121 15.56 14.92 46.84
CA ASP A 121 15.11 14.74 48.23
C ASP A 121 13.59 14.46 48.33
N LEU A 122 12.85 14.58 47.22
CA LEU A 122 11.41 14.29 47.12
C LEU A 122 11.10 12.92 46.50
N ALA A 123 12.13 12.20 46.04
CA ALA A 123 11.98 10.90 45.39
C ALA A 123 11.91 9.77 46.44
N ALA A 124 10.74 9.17 46.59
CA ALA A 124 10.66 7.84 47.21
C ALA A 124 11.25 6.84 46.21
N HIS A 125 12.44 6.30 46.50
CA HIS A 125 13.00 5.18 45.74
C HIS A 125 12.08 3.97 45.89
N GLN A 126 11.26 3.69 44.87
CA GLN A 126 10.66 2.38 44.73
C GLN A 126 11.73 1.42 44.19
N PRO A 127 11.89 0.24 44.78
CA PRO A 127 12.83 -0.75 44.28
C PRO A 127 12.43 -1.16 42.85
N ASP A 128 13.42 -1.33 41.99
CA ASP A 128 13.25 -1.90 40.65
C ASP A 128 12.50 -3.24 40.76
N SER A 129 11.32 -3.31 40.13
CA SER A 129 10.49 -4.51 40.09
C SER A 129 9.92 -4.69 38.68
N ALA A 130 9.56 -5.93 38.33
CA ALA A 130 8.94 -6.24 37.04
C ALA A 130 7.67 -5.41 36.75
N ASP A 131 6.88 -5.12 37.79
CA ASP A 131 5.67 -4.28 37.65
C ASP A 131 6.01 -2.82 37.33
N THR A 132 7.12 -2.32 37.88
CA THR A 132 7.64 -0.96 37.64
C THR A 132 8.21 -0.83 36.23
N ASP A 133 8.94 -1.85 35.76
CA ASP A 133 9.47 -1.88 34.39
C ASP A 133 8.32 -1.97 33.36
N ARG A 134 7.30 -2.80 33.62
CA ARG A 134 6.08 -2.85 32.80
C ARG A 134 5.37 -1.51 32.74
N ASP A 135 5.10 -0.88 33.88
CA ASP A 135 4.44 0.44 33.93
C ASP A 135 5.22 1.48 33.14
N THR A 136 6.55 1.49 33.29
CA THR A 136 7.44 2.40 32.54
C THR A 136 7.33 2.18 31.03
N LEU A 137 7.32 0.92 30.56
CA LEU A 137 7.18 0.61 29.13
C LEU A 137 5.79 0.95 28.57
N VAL A 138 4.72 0.70 29.32
CA VAL A 138 3.35 1.10 28.90
C VAL A 138 3.26 2.62 28.81
N ARG A 139 3.74 3.36 29.81
CA ARG A 139 3.76 4.83 29.80
C ARG A 139 4.58 5.39 28.64
N LEU A 140 5.67 4.72 28.25
CA LEU A 140 6.47 5.07 27.08
C LEU A 140 5.64 4.96 25.79
N ILE A 141 4.90 3.86 25.65
CA ILE A 141 4.00 3.62 24.51
C ILE A 141 2.86 4.64 24.47
N LEU A 142 2.34 5.02 25.63
CA LEU A 142 1.29 6.04 25.79
C LEU A 142 1.81 7.49 25.66
N GLY A 143 3.11 7.71 25.39
CA GLY A 143 3.65 9.05 25.15
C GLY A 143 3.65 9.97 26.38
N GLN A 144 3.65 9.39 27.57
CA GLN A 144 3.86 10.13 28.81
C GLN A 144 5.32 10.59 28.93
N ASP A 145 5.57 11.57 29.80
CA ASP A 145 6.92 12.01 30.11
C ASP A 145 7.60 11.02 31.06
N LEU A 146 8.77 10.53 30.64
CA LEU A 146 9.59 9.59 31.39
C LEU A 146 11.02 10.10 31.44
N ASP A 147 11.73 9.75 32.51
CA ASP A 147 13.18 9.90 32.58
C ASP A 147 13.84 8.93 31.59
N ASP A 148 14.71 9.46 30.71
CA ASP A 148 15.36 8.66 29.66
C ASP A 148 16.23 7.54 30.27
N ASP A 149 16.79 7.74 31.46
CA ASP A 149 17.57 6.70 32.17
C ASP A 149 16.66 5.57 32.70
N ALA A 150 15.49 5.91 33.26
CA ALA A 150 14.51 4.93 33.71
C ALA A 150 13.94 4.10 32.54
N ALA A 151 13.63 4.77 31.41
CA ALA A 151 13.17 4.09 30.20
C ALA A 151 14.26 3.17 29.61
N ALA A 152 15.51 3.61 29.57
CA ALA A 152 16.63 2.79 29.11
C ALA A 152 16.86 1.56 29.99
N LYS A 153 16.76 1.71 31.32
CA LYS A 153 16.85 0.59 32.27
C LYS A 153 15.72 -0.42 32.10
N ALA A 154 14.47 0.04 31.95
CA ALA A 154 13.34 -0.83 31.70
C ALA A 154 13.49 -1.59 30.37
N ILE A 155 13.96 -0.93 29.31
CA ILE A 155 14.26 -1.57 28.02
C ILE A 155 15.36 -2.62 28.16
N ALA A 156 16.43 -2.33 28.90
CA ALA A 156 17.54 -3.27 29.12
C ALA A 156 17.14 -4.50 29.96
N ARG A 157 16.03 -4.42 30.71
CA ARG A 157 15.49 -5.50 31.55
C ARG A 157 14.27 -6.22 30.95
N ILE A 158 13.99 -6.01 29.66
CA ILE A 158 12.84 -6.65 28.97
C ILE A 158 12.89 -8.18 29.08
N ASP A 159 14.06 -8.80 29.02
CA ASP A 159 14.22 -10.26 29.12
C ASP A 159 13.79 -10.81 30.50
N ALA A 160 13.74 -9.96 31.52
CA ALA A 160 13.29 -10.33 32.87
C ALA A 160 11.80 -10.06 33.12
N LEU A 161 11.06 -9.54 32.13
CA LEU A 161 9.63 -9.28 32.27
C LEU A 161 8.82 -10.59 32.33
N PRO A 162 7.90 -10.73 33.30
CA PRO A 162 6.90 -11.79 33.28
C PRO A 162 6.08 -11.77 32.00
N PHE A 163 5.65 -12.94 31.55
CA PHE A 163 4.90 -13.09 30.30
C PHE A 163 3.65 -12.20 30.24
N ASP A 164 2.81 -12.21 31.28
CA ASP A 164 1.59 -11.41 31.35
C ASP A 164 1.87 -9.90 31.29
N ALA A 165 2.99 -9.45 31.86
CA ALA A 165 3.44 -8.07 31.79
C ALA A 165 3.88 -7.70 30.37
N GLY A 166 4.64 -8.57 29.70
CA GLY A 166 5.01 -8.40 28.29
C GLY A 166 3.80 -8.37 27.35
N LEU A 167 2.78 -9.21 27.62
CA LEU A 167 1.54 -9.26 26.84
C LEU A 167 0.75 -7.94 26.92
N GLN A 168 0.68 -7.33 28.11
CA GLN A 168 0.07 -6.01 28.30
C GLN A 168 0.82 -4.91 27.54
N VAL A 169 2.17 -4.95 27.54
CA VAL A 169 3.01 -4.03 26.77
C VAL A 169 2.73 -4.16 25.27
N LEU A 170 2.64 -5.40 24.75
CA LEU A 170 2.32 -5.64 23.33
C LEU A 170 0.90 -5.23 22.95
N ARG A 171 -0.11 -5.45 23.81
CA ARG A 171 -1.49 -5.00 23.59
C ARG A 171 -1.54 -3.48 23.42
N ALA A 172 -0.93 -2.74 24.35
CA ALA A 172 -0.87 -1.28 24.27
C ALA A 172 -0.14 -0.82 23.01
N ALA A 173 0.96 -1.50 22.63
CA ALA A 173 1.67 -1.21 21.39
C ALA A 173 0.82 -1.48 20.14
N ALA A 174 0.05 -2.56 20.11
CA ALA A 174 -0.82 -2.93 18.98
C ALA A 174 -1.95 -1.92 18.78
N ASP A 175 -2.72 -1.61 19.82
CA ASP A 175 -3.80 -0.62 19.78
C ASP A 175 -3.28 0.74 19.30
N ARG A 176 -2.07 1.07 19.78
CA ARG A 176 -1.38 2.28 19.40
C ARG A 176 -0.97 2.27 17.94
N MET A 177 -0.25 1.26 17.46
CA MET A 177 0.15 1.15 16.05
C MET A 177 -1.08 1.14 15.13
N ALA A 178 -2.16 0.45 15.53
CA ALA A 178 -3.41 0.38 14.78
C ALA A 178 -4.07 1.75 14.61
N LEU A 179 -4.10 2.59 15.65
CA LEU A 179 -4.68 3.95 15.58
C LEU A 179 -4.01 4.82 14.49
N PHE A 180 -2.72 4.58 14.18
CA PHE A 180 -1.97 5.31 13.14
C PHE A 180 -1.67 4.48 11.89
N ALA A 181 -2.20 3.26 11.80
CA ALA A 181 -2.04 2.39 10.63
C ALA A 181 -2.86 2.92 9.44
N ASP A 182 -2.35 2.71 8.23
CA ASP A 182 -3.05 3.06 7.00
C ASP A 182 -4.14 1.98 6.73
N HIS A 183 -5.41 2.38 6.61
CA HIS A 183 -6.54 1.46 6.42
C HIS A 183 -7.08 1.48 4.99
N ASP A 184 -7.53 0.32 4.51
CA ASP A 184 -8.25 0.17 3.25
C ASP A 184 -9.75 0.45 3.50
N ASP A 185 -10.31 1.48 2.85
CA ASP A 185 -11.73 1.83 3.01
C ASP A 185 -12.57 1.07 1.97
N ALA A 186 -13.26 0.01 2.42
CA ALA A 186 -13.99 -0.92 1.56
C ALA A 186 -15.07 -0.24 0.69
N ASP A 187 -15.68 0.84 1.18
CA ASP A 187 -16.77 1.56 0.48
C ASP A 187 -16.29 2.42 -0.69
N THR A 188 -15.00 2.75 -0.76
CA THR A 188 -14.47 3.66 -1.80
C THR A 188 -13.38 3.04 -2.67
N GLY A 189 -12.90 1.84 -2.33
CA GLY A 189 -11.80 1.18 -3.04
C GLY A 189 -10.50 1.99 -3.04
N THR A 190 -10.40 3.04 -2.21
CA THR A 190 -9.22 3.91 -2.10
C THR A 190 -8.53 3.65 -0.77
N LYS A 191 -7.20 3.41 -0.80
CA LYS A 191 -6.36 3.45 0.40
C LYS A 191 -6.33 4.88 0.92
N ARG A 192 -7.11 5.18 1.94
CA ARG A 192 -7.15 6.51 2.55
C ARG A 192 -6.20 6.54 3.73
N ARG A 193 -5.11 7.28 3.59
CA ARG A 193 -4.36 7.74 4.75
C ARG A 193 -5.27 8.70 5.50
N SER A 194 -5.69 8.35 6.71
CA SER A 194 -6.45 9.28 7.53
C SER A 194 -5.59 10.50 7.80
N PRO A 195 -6.06 11.74 7.60
CA PRO A 195 -5.33 12.92 8.04
C PRO A 195 -5.30 12.89 9.58
N ARG A 196 -4.21 12.32 10.11
CA ARG A 196 -4.03 11.89 11.51
C ARG A 196 -4.26 13.00 12.54
N PRO A 197 -3.84 14.27 12.32
CA PRO A 197 -4.17 15.37 13.21
C PRO A 197 -5.64 15.76 13.15
N ASP A 198 -6.30 15.64 12.00
CA ASP A 198 -7.66 16.12 11.79
C ASP A 198 -8.68 15.25 12.53
N LEU A 199 -8.45 13.94 12.64
CA LEU A 199 -9.30 13.05 13.43
C LEU A 199 -9.14 13.23 14.94
N LEU A 200 -7.92 13.47 15.42
CA LEU A 200 -7.69 13.83 16.82
C LEU A 200 -8.30 15.21 17.13
N LEU A 201 -8.18 16.17 16.21
CA LEU A 201 -8.84 17.47 16.30
C LEU A 201 -10.37 17.36 16.26
N LEU A 202 -10.92 16.42 15.50
CA LEU A 202 -12.34 16.12 15.49
C LEU A 202 -12.79 15.60 16.85
N ALA A 203 -12.07 14.61 17.41
CA ALA A 203 -12.33 14.10 18.75
C ALA A 203 -12.25 15.21 19.81
N LEU A 204 -11.33 16.16 19.65
CA LEU A 204 -11.19 17.30 20.55
C LEU A 204 -12.30 18.35 20.41
N ARG A 205 -12.65 18.74 19.18
CA ARG A 205 -13.56 19.87 18.89
C ARG A 205 -15.03 19.48 18.85
N SER A 206 -15.34 18.23 18.56
CA SER A 206 -16.71 17.75 18.41
C SER A 206 -16.86 16.29 18.85
N PRO A 207 -16.49 15.97 20.11
CA PRO A 207 -16.52 14.60 20.64
C PRO A 207 -17.91 13.94 20.51
N ASP A 208 -18.98 14.70 20.78
CA ASP A 208 -20.37 14.22 20.74
C ASP A 208 -20.83 13.76 19.34
N ARG A 209 -20.09 14.17 18.30
CA ARG A 209 -20.39 13.85 16.90
C ARG A 209 -19.34 12.93 16.29
N LEU A 210 -18.45 12.34 17.11
CA LEU A 210 -17.35 11.54 16.63
C LEU A 210 -17.81 10.32 15.81
N ASP A 211 -18.82 9.59 16.29
CA ASP A 211 -19.41 8.44 15.56
C ASP A 211 -20.10 8.86 14.25
N GLU A 212 -20.55 10.12 14.17
CA GLU A 212 -21.23 10.68 12.99
C GLU A 212 -20.25 11.25 11.95
N LEU A 213 -19.03 11.63 12.37
CA LEU A 213 -18.07 12.40 11.58
C LEU A 213 -16.81 11.63 11.19
N ALA A 214 -16.37 10.66 11.99
CA ALA A 214 -15.13 9.92 11.76
C ALA A 214 -15.34 8.65 10.92
N PRO A 215 -14.28 8.10 10.28
CA PRO A 215 -14.34 6.80 9.61
C PRO A 215 -14.75 5.68 10.59
N GLY A 216 -15.52 4.68 10.14
CA GLY A 216 -16.15 3.69 11.02
C GLY A 216 -15.20 2.92 11.96
N HIS A 217 -13.93 2.73 11.59
CA HIS A 217 -12.93 2.09 12.45
C HIS A 217 -12.38 3.00 13.56
N PHE A 218 -12.33 4.31 13.32
CA PHE A 218 -11.62 5.26 14.18
C PHE A 218 -12.26 5.43 15.57
N PRO A 219 -13.60 5.60 15.73
CA PRO A 219 -14.20 5.75 17.04
C PRO A 219 -13.91 4.58 17.98
N ALA A 220 -13.87 3.34 17.48
CA ALA A 220 -13.54 2.18 18.29
C ALA A 220 -12.07 2.19 18.73
N GLN A 221 -11.15 2.47 17.79
CA GLN A 221 -9.71 2.53 18.06
C GLN A 221 -9.34 3.64 19.05
N ILE A 222 -9.85 4.86 18.85
CA ILE A 222 -9.54 5.97 19.73
C ILE A 222 -10.12 5.73 21.14
N ARG A 223 -11.31 5.13 21.28
CA ARG A 223 -11.86 4.72 22.58
C ARG A 223 -10.99 3.68 23.29
N SER A 224 -10.48 2.67 22.57
CA SER A 224 -9.54 1.69 23.12
C SER A 224 -8.28 2.38 23.66
N VAL A 225 -7.70 3.30 22.88
CA VAL A 225 -6.51 4.06 23.27
C VAL A 225 -6.78 5.02 24.43
N LEU A 226 -7.93 5.71 24.45
CA LEU A 226 -8.33 6.63 25.52
C LEU A 226 -8.58 5.91 26.86
N ALA A 227 -8.99 4.65 26.83
CA ALA A 227 -9.18 3.86 28.05
C ALA A 227 -7.90 3.71 28.87
N TYR A 228 -6.72 3.65 28.22
CA TYR A 228 -5.43 3.62 28.91
C TYR A 228 -5.11 4.91 29.70
N TYR A 229 -5.79 6.01 29.37
CA TYR A 229 -5.68 7.29 30.09
C TYR A 229 -6.82 7.49 31.10
N GLY A 230 -7.64 6.47 31.34
CA GLY A 230 -8.80 6.54 32.24
C GLY A 230 -10.00 7.30 31.66
N VAL A 231 -10.01 7.60 30.35
CA VAL A 231 -11.11 8.30 29.67
C VAL A 231 -12.08 7.26 29.11
N THR A 232 -13.21 7.06 29.79
CA THR A 232 -14.25 6.08 29.41
C THR A 232 -15.39 6.68 28.58
N GLU A 233 -15.60 7.99 28.67
CA GLU A 233 -16.58 8.73 27.89
C GLU A 233 -15.88 9.78 27.02
N VAL A 234 -16.22 9.82 25.73
CA VAL A 234 -15.66 10.79 24.78
C VAL A 234 -16.58 12.00 24.74
N SER A 235 -16.37 12.93 25.69
CA SER A 235 -17.07 14.21 25.79
C SER A 235 -16.06 15.34 26.06
N GLN A 236 -16.45 16.59 25.83
CA GLN A 236 -15.52 17.71 25.94
C GLN A 236 -15.06 17.91 27.40
N SER A 237 -13.84 17.47 27.73
CA SER A 237 -13.27 17.55 29.07
C SER A 237 -11.76 17.84 29.05
N PRO A 238 -11.19 18.35 30.16
CA PRO A 238 -9.74 18.46 30.31
C PRO A 238 -9.03 17.11 30.14
N GLU A 239 -9.59 16.04 30.70
CA GLU A 239 -9.03 14.69 30.65
C GLU A 239 -8.97 14.15 29.21
N LEU A 240 -10.01 14.38 28.40
CA LEU A 240 -10.00 14.05 26.97
C LEU A 240 -8.92 14.85 26.24
N THR A 241 -8.78 16.14 26.55
CA THR A 241 -7.79 17.02 25.92
C THR A 241 -6.36 16.54 26.21
N ASP A 242 -6.08 16.20 27.47
CA ASP A 242 -4.78 15.71 27.91
C ASP A 242 -4.47 14.34 27.30
N ALA A 243 -5.43 13.41 27.31
CA ALA A 243 -5.28 12.11 26.69
C ALA A 243 -5.01 12.24 25.18
N LEU A 244 -5.76 13.08 24.45
CA LEU A 244 -5.53 13.33 23.03
C LEU A 244 -4.18 13.99 22.76
N TYR A 245 -3.67 14.84 23.66
CA TYR A 245 -2.34 15.42 23.56
C TYR A 245 -1.23 14.35 23.71
N HIS A 246 -1.33 13.46 24.71
CA HIS A 246 -0.40 12.35 24.87
C HIS A 246 -0.48 11.36 23.69
N VAL A 247 -1.69 11.10 23.21
CA VAL A 247 -1.96 10.31 22.00
C VAL A 247 -1.35 10.97 20.78
N TRP A 248 -1.38 12.29 20.64
CA TRP A 248 -0.70 12.94 19.52
C TRP A 248 0.83 12.83 19.67
N ARG A 249 1.35 13.10 20.87
CA ARG A 249 2.78 13.09 21.15
C ARG A 249 3.43 11.72 20.96
N ALA A 250 2.76 10.66 21.39
CA ALA A 250 3.23 9.29 21.19
C ALA A 250 3.43 8.93 19.71
N GLU A 251 2.80 9.63 18.76
CA GLU A 251 2.95 9.37 17.32
C GLU A 251 4.39 9.63 16.88
N SER A 252 5.04 10.67 17.41
CA SER A 252 6.44 10.99 17.13
C SER A 252 7.44 9.94 17.64
N ARG A 253 6.98 8.97 18.46
CA ARG A 253 7.81 7.95 19.11
C ARG A 253 7.55 6.53 18.58
N MET A 254 6.86 6.38 17.45
CA MET A 254 6.49 5.04 16.93
C MET A 254 7.67 4.12 16.63
N ASP A 255 8.84 4.65 16.26
CA ASP A 255 10.06 3.85 16.11
C ASP A 255 10.51 3.22 17.45
N ARG A 256 10.42 3.97 18.55
CA ARG A 256 10.70 3.44 19.90
C ARG A 256 9.66 2.39 20.31
N VAL A 257 8.38 2.60 19.98
CA VAL A 257 7.33 1.61 20.23
C VAL A 257 7.61 0.31 19.47
N ALA A 258 7.97 0.41 18.18
CA ALA A 258 8.36 -0.74 17.37
C ALA A 258 9.59 -1.46 17.93
N GLN A 259 10.59 -0.72 18.42
CA GLN A 259 11.77 -1.30 19.08
C GLN A 259 11.39 -2.09 20.35
N VAL A 260 10.56 -1.53 21.22
CA VAL A 260 10.10 -2.22 22.45
C VAL A 260 9.31 -3.47 22.08
N SER A 261 8.39 -3.40 21.11
CA SER A 261 7.65 -4.57 20.64
C SER A 261 8.57 -5.66 20.09
N ALA A 262 9.60 -5.28 19.32
CA ALA A 262 10.58 -6.23 18.80
C ALA A 262 11.35 -6.95 19.91
N LEU A 263 11.81 -6.21 20.93
CA LEU A 263 12.56 -6.78 22.05
C LEU A 263 11.71 -7.74 22.90
N VAL A 264 10.46 -7.38 23.21
CA VAL A 264 9.53 -8.27 23.95
C VAL A 264 9.24 -9.54 23.14
N LEU A 265 9.00 -9.42 21.84
CA LEU A 265 8.78 -10.59 20.98
C LEU A 265 10.04 -11.47 20.87
N GLN A 266 11.22 -10.86 20.85
CA GLN A 266 12.49 -11.58 20.77
C GLN A 266 12.76 -12.40 22.03
N SER A 267 12.49 -11.88 23.23
CA SER A 267 12.69 -12.62 24.48
C SER A 267 11.81 -13.88 24.55
N TRP A 268 10.63 -13.85 23.94
CA TRP A 268 9.71 -15.01 23.87
C TRP A 268 10.16 -16.10 22.88
N LEU A 269 11.19 -15.86 22.08
CA LEU A 269 11.78 -16.88 21.21
C LEU A 269 12.77 -17.80 21.95
N GLU A 270 13.15 -17.48 23.18
CA GLU A 270 14.11 -18.26 23.98
C GLU A 270 13.47 -19.52 24.62
N PRO A 271 14.28 -20.54 25.02
CA PRO A 271 13.81 -21.86 25.45
C PRO A 271 12.91 -21.89 26.70
N ASP A 272 13.00 -20.89 27.59
CA ASP A 272 12.37 -20.94 28.92
C ASP A 272 10.85 -20.65 28.94
N HIS A 273 10.23 -20.36 27.80
CA HIS A 273 8.79 -20.05 27.68
C HIS A 273 7.92 -21.21 27.15
N ASP A 274 8.39 -22.46 27.21
CA ASP A 274 7.73 -23.63 26.60
C ASP A 274 6.34 -24.02 27.19
N THR A 275 5.84 -23.32 28.21
CA THR A 275 4.48 -23.54 28.76
C THR A 275 3.79 -22.22 29.10
N VAL A 276 3.11 -21.62 28.11
CA VAL A 276 2.20 -20.50 28.35
C VAL A 276 0.82 -20.81 27.76
N ASP A 277 -0.16 -21.02 28.63
CA ASP A 277 -1.56 -21.20 28.28
C ASP A 277 -2.30 -19.87 28.51
N SER A 278 -2.21 -18.97 27.54
CA SER A 278 -2.92 -17.69 27.56
C SER A 278 -3.81 -17.58 26.33
N THR A 279 -5.13 -17.50 26.56
CA THR A 279 -6.13 -17.32 25.49
C THR A 279 -6.00 -15.96 24.79
N GLU A 280 -5.37 -14.97 25.44
CA GLU A 280 -5.18 -13.62 24.89
C GLU A 280 -3.94 -13.50 23.99
N LEU A 281 -3.01 -14.47 24.05
CA LEU A 281 -1.76 -14.43 23.29
C LEU A 281 -1.98 -14.29 21.78
N VAL A 282 -2.86 -15.14 21.22
CA VAL A 282 -3.14 -15.17 19.77
C VAL A 282 -3.70 -13.82 19.33
N GLU A 283 -4.66 -13.29 20.07
CA GLU A 283 -5.33 -12.03 19.76
C GLU A 283 -4.35 -10.85 19.76
N VAL A 284 -3.49 -10.74 20.78
CA VAL A 284 -2.50 -9.67 20.89
C VAL A 284 -1.46 -9.77 19.79
N VAL A 285 -0.91 -10.96 19.56
CA VAL A 285 0.14 -11.14 18.55
C VAL A 285 -0.40 -10.90 17.15
N ASP A 286 -1.61 -11.35 16.83
CA ASP A 286 -2.26 -11.07 15.54
C ASP A 286 -2.53 -9.57 15.36
N ALA A 287 -2.92 -8.87 16.43
CA ALA A 287 -3.08 -7.41 16.42
C ALA A 287 -1.75 -6.69 16.17
N VAL A 288 -0.65 -7.10 16.82
CA VAL A 288 0.70 -6.57 16.58
C VAL A 288 1.14 -6.82 15.13
N ILE A 289 0.97 -8.05 14.62
CA ILE A 289 1.34 -8.42 13.24
C ILE A 289 0.61 -7.53 12.25
N THR A 290 -0.71 -7.37 12.41
CA THR A 290 -1.55 -6.58 11.51
C THR A 290 -1.17 -5.10 11.56
N ALA A 291 -1.00 -4.53 12.75
CA ALA A 291 -0.67 -3.12 12.92
C ALA A 291 0.74 -2.77 12.44
N ALA A 292 1.69 -3.71 12.55
CA ALA A 292 3.08 -3.53 12.14
C ALA A 292 3.34 -3.85 10.65
N GLU A 293 2.44 -4.54 9.96
CA GLU A 293 2.71 -5.17 8.65
C GLU A 293 3.23 -4.19 7.58
N LEU A 294 2.67 -2.98 7.49
CA LEU A 294 3.05 -1.98 6.50
C LEU A 294 4.17 -1.05 6.96
N GLY A 295 4.25 -0.78 8.27
CA GLY A 295 5.16 0.23 8.84
C GLY A 295 6.46 -0.35 9.40
N TYR A 296 6.38 -1.51 10.06
CA TYR A 296 7.46 -2.13 10.83
C TYR A 296 7.55 -3.64 10.54
N PRO A 297 7.96 -4.04 9.31
CA PRO A 297 7.94 -5.44 8.88
C PRO A 297 8.77 -6.36 9.78
N GLY A 298 9.85 -5.86 10.39
CA GLY A 298 10.64 -6.63 11.35
C GLY A 298 9.86 -7.04 12.61
N VAL A 299 8.98 -6.17 13.11
CA VAL A 299 8.10 -6.47 14.26
C VAL A 299 7.04 -7.49 13.85
N ALA A 300 6.42 -7.32 12.68
CA ALA A 300 5.45 -8.29 12.16
C ALA A 300 6.08 -9.68 11.95
N ASP A 301 7.34 -9.72 11.51
CA ASP A 301 8.08 -10.97 11.31
C ASP A 301 8.43 -11.68 12.63
N LEU A 302 8.84 -10.93 13.66
CA LEU A 302 9.02 -11.46 15.01
C LEU A 302 7.71 -11.96 15.60
N GLY A 303 6.60 -11.24 15.40
CA GLY A 303 5.27 -11.64 15.83
C GLY A 303 4.85 -12.98 15.24
N ARG A 304 5.09 -13.19 13.93
CA ARG A 304 4.83 -14.49 13.27
C ARG A 304 5.67 -15.62 13.84
N ALA A 305 6.96 -15.37 14.13
CA ALA A 305 7.85 -16.37 14.70
C ALA A 305 7.42 -16.79 16.11
N VAL A 306 7.02 -15.83 16.94
CA VAL A 306 6.48 -16.07 18.29
C VAL A 306 5.16 -16.83 18.23
N ARG A 307 4.23 -16.41 17.36
CA ARG A 307 2.95 -17.10 17.16
C ARG A 307 3.15 -18.56 16.79
N HIS A 308 4.06 -18.83 15.83
CA HIS A 308 4.40 -20.21 15.47
C HIS A 308 4.98 -20.97 16.67
N ARG A 309 5.98 -20.42 17.37
CA ARG A 309 6.66 -21.10 18.48
C ARG A 309 5.74 -21.42 19.66
N LEU A 310 4.88 -20.48 20.06
CA LEU A 310 4.07 -20.62 21.27
C LEU A 310 2.69 -21.23 21.03
N VAL A 311 2.14 -21.12 19.81
CA VAL A 311 0.77 -21.56 19.50
C VAL A 311 0.75 -22.80 18.62
N GLU A 312 1.46 -22.77 17.50
CA GLU A 312 1.37 -23.82 16.47
C GLU A 312 2.32 -25.00 16.78
N HIS A 313 3.55 -24.70 17.18
CA HIS A 313 4.60 -25.68 17.43
C HIS A 313 4.28 -26.69 18.54
N PRO A 314 3.58 -26.36 19.65
CA PRO A 314 3.15 -27.36 20.63
C PRO A 314 2.23 -28.44 20.05
N ALA A 315 1.30 -28.05 19.17
CA ALA A 315 0.42 -29.00 18.49
C ALA A 315 1.20 -29.89 17.50
N ILE A 316 2.15 -29.31 16.76
CA ILE A 316 3.07 -30.05 15.89
C ILE A 316 3.89 -31.06 16.71
N ARG A 317 4.38 -30.67 17.89
CA ARG A 317 5.11 -31.56 18.79
C ARG A 317 4.26 -32.71 19.33
N GLU A 318 2.99 -32.45 19.65
CA GLU A 318 2.07 -33.50 20.11
C GLU A 318 1.75 -34.50 18.98
N LEU A 319 1.55 -34.02 17.75
CA LEU A 319 1.41 -34.88 16.56
C LEU A 319 2.64 -35.79 16.39
N ARG A 320 3.85 -35.20 16.39
CA ARG A 320 5.11 -35.98 16.33
C ARG A 320 5.23 -36.99 17.47
N SER A 321 4.82 -36.62 18.68
CA SER A 321 4.86 -37.50 19.85
C SER A 321 3.81 -38.61 19.79
N ALA A 322 2.66 -38.38 19.15
CA ALA A 322 1.66 -39.41 18.86
C ALA A 322 2.19 -40.43 17.85
N ASP A 323 2.86 -39.97 16.80
CA ASP A 323 3.50 -40.82 15.81
C ASP A 323 4.63 -41.67 16.41
N GLU A 324 5.50 -41.09 17.23
CA GLU A 324 6.55 -41.84 17.95
C GLU A 324 5.95 -42.93 18.87
N ARG A 325 4.84 -42.63 19.57
CA ARG A 325 4.14 -43.62 20.39
C ARG A 325 3.58 -44.76 19.54
N TYR A 326 3.01 -44.43 18.39
CA TYR A 326 2.49 -45.43 17.47
C TYR A 326 3.62 -46.27 16.85
N ALA A 327 4.74 -45.63 16.46
CA ALA A 327 5.95 -46.32 16.00
C ALA A 327 6.48 -47.32 17.04
N ALA A 328 6.46 -46.95 18.32
CA ALA A 328 6.83 -47.86 19.40
C ALA A 328 5.93 -49.12 19.45
N THR A 329 4.62 -48.97 19.19
CA THR A 329 3.72 -50.15 19.13
C THR A 329 4.01 -51.08 17.96
N LEU A 330 4.44 -50.54 16.83
CA LEU A 330 4.81 -51.34 15.64
C LEU A 330 6.13 -52.10 15.84
N LEU A 331 7.05 -51.57 16.65
CA LEU A 331 8.31 -52.22 17.00
C LEU A 331 8.17 -53.30 18.08
N ALA A 332 7.32 -53.09 19.09
CA ALA A 332 7.20 -53.96 20.26
C ALA A 332 6.36 -55.25 20.05
N GLY A 333 5.98 -55.59 18.81
CA GLY A 333 5.19 -56.79 18.49
C GLY A 333 6.00 -58.10 18.44
N GLU A 334 5.33 -59.27 18.46
CA GLU A 334 5.98 -60.60 18.29
C GLU A 334 6.82 -60.67 16.99
N GLN A 335 6.40 -59.90 15.98
CA GLN A 335 7.16 -59.63 14.77
C GLN A 335 6.98 -58.15 14.44
N ALA A 336 8.07 -57.38 14.47
CA ALA A 336 8.02 -55.94 14.22
C ALA A 336 7.45 -55.63 12.82
N ASP A 337 6.48 -54.71 12.74
CA ASP A 337 5.89 -54.28 11.47
C ASP A 337 6.73 -53.17 10.83
N VAL A 338 7.79 -53.59 10.15
CA VAL A 338 8.66 -52.68 9.39
C VAL A 338 7.87 -51.92 8.33
N THR A 339 6.85 -52.54 7.71
CA THR A 339 6.07 -51.89 6.64
C THR A 339 5.26 -50.73 7.19
N GLY A 340 4.60 -50.92 8.34
CA GLY A 340 3.91 -49.85 9.05
C GLY A 340 4.82 -48.67 9.38
N LEU A 341 6.06 -48.90 9.84
CA LEU A 341 7.05 -47.86 10.14
C LEU A 341 7.48 -47.04 8.90
N LEU A 342 7.40 -47.60 7.69
CA LEU A 342 7.70 -46.88 6.45
C LEU A 342 6.61 -45.86 6.09
N HIS A 343 5.37 -46.10 6.51
CA HIS A 343 4.19 -45.31 6.15
C HIS A 343 3.81 -44.24 7.19
N LEU A 344 4.58 -44.10 8.28
CA LEU A 344 4.28 -43.10 9.29
C LEU A 344 4.61 -41.66 8.85
N PRO A 345 3.74 -40.68 9.19
CA PRO A 345 3.85 -39.29 8.74
C PRO A 345 5.03 -38.52 9.36
N ALA A 346 5.39 -38.78 10.62
CA ALA A 346 6.50 -38.08 11.27
C ALA A 346 7.89 -38.40 10.65
N PRO A 347 8.84 -37.44 10.72
CA PRO A 347 10.25 -37.68 10.45
C PRO A 347 10.88 -38.51 11.58
N LEU A 348 10.65 -39.82 11.56
CA LEU A 348 11.05 -40.76 12.61
C LEU A 348 12.54 -41.13 12.60
N ASP A 349 13.33 -40.62 11.68
CA ASP A 349 14.68 -41.12 11.41
C ASP A 349 15.61 -41.01 12.64
N ARG A 350 15.53 -39.89 13.38
CA ARG A 350 16.24 -39.72 14.65
C ARG A 350 15.80 -40.72 15.71
N TRP A 351 14.48 -40.90 15.82
CA TRP A 351 13.88 -41.80 16.79
C TRP A 351 14.26 -43.26 16.48
N LEU A 352 14.22 -43.66 15.21
CA LEU A 352 14.66 -44.98 14.75
C LEU A 352 16.16 -45.19 14.98
N ALA A 353 17.00 -44.19 14.72
CA ALA A 353 18.43 -44.27 15.01
C ALA A 353 18.71 -44.44 16.51
N ALA A 354 17.93 -43.78 17.38
CA ALA A 354 18.04 -43.94 18.83
C ALA A 354 17.63 -45.33 19.34
N HIS A 355 16.73 -46.04 18.65
CA HIS A 355 16.33 -47.42 18.98
C HIS A 355 17.22 -48.46 18.28
N ALA A 356 17.84 -48.10 17.15
CA ALA A 356 18.75 -48.97 16.41
C ALA A 356 20.07 -49.25 17.17
N VAL A 357 20.46 -48.39 18.12
CA VAL A 357 21.67 -48.58 18.94
C VAL A 357 21.48 -49.59 20.09
N ASP A 358 20.24 -49.97 20.40
CA ASP A 358 19.93 -50.99 21.40
C ASP A 358 20.32 -52.40 20.90
N GLN A 359 19.98 -53.45 21.65
CA GLN A 359 20.28 -54.84 21.30
C GLN A 359 19.01 -55.65 21.17
N GLY A 360 18.95 -56.52 20.16
CA GLY A 360 17.84 -57.46 19.95
C GLY A 360 17.08 -57.26 18.63
N PRO A 361 16.00 -58.02 18.42
CA PRO A 361 15.24 -58.00 17.17
C PRO A 361 14.58 -56.65 16.87
N GLU A 362 14.21 -55.88 17.90
CA GLU A 362 13.63 -54.54 17.76
C GLU A 362 14.64 -53.54 17.18
N ALA A 363 15.89 -53.55 17.66
CA ALA A 363 16.96 -52.70 17.15
C ALA A 363 17.29 -53.03 15.68
N VAL A 364 17.27 -54.31 15.31
CA VAL A 364 17.43 -54.76 13.92
C VAL A 364 16.28 -54.25 13.04
N ALA A 365 15.04 -54.32 13.52
CA ALA A 365 13.87 -53.82 12.81
C ALA A 365 13.88 -52.28 12.65
N ALA A 366 14.32 -51.55 13.68
CA ALA A 366 14.50 -50.10 13.62
C ALA A 366 15.58 -49.70 12.59
N LEU A 367 16.71 -50.41 12.57
CA LEU A 367 17.78 -50.20 11.59
C LEU A 367 17.34 -50.57 10.16
N GLU A 368 16.58 -51.66 10.00
CA GLU A 368 16.00 -52.02 8.71
C GLU A 368 15.01 -50.94 8.21
N ALA A 369 14.14 -50.44 9.09
CA ALA A 369 13.21 -49.37 8.75
C ALA A 369 13.96 -48.10 8.34
N LEU A 370 15.00 -47.70 9.07
CA LEU A 370 15.82 -46.54 8.76
C LEU A 370 16.50 -46.67 7.38
N LEU A 371 17.15 -47.82 7.12
CA LEU A 371 17.78 -48.11 5.82
C LEU A 371 16.77 -48.05 4.66
N ARG A 372 15.59 -48.67 4.83
CA ARG A 372 14.51 -48.65 3.84
C ARG A 372 13.94 -47.25 3.64
N ARG A 373 13.81 -46.44 4.70
CA ARG A 373 13.36 -45.03 4.61
C ARG A 373 14.39 -44.18 3.86
N THR A 374 15.69 -44.35 4.10
CA THR A 374 16.73 -43.59 3.40
C THR A 374 16.79 -43.93 1.90
N HIS A 375 16.64 -45.22 1.55
CA HIS A 375 16.78 -45.73 0.18
C HIS A 375 15.46 -46.07 -0.53
N ARG A 376 14.33 -45.53 -0.06
CA ARG A 376 12.96 -45.85 -0.49
C ARG A 376 12.63 -45.74 -1.98
N HIS A 377 13.37 -44.93 -2.74
CA HIS A 377 13.22 -44.80 -4.18
C HIS A 377 13.82 -45.99 -4.96
N HIS A 378 14.52 -46.88 -4.25
CA HIS A 378 15.06 -48.11 -4.80
C HIS A 378 14.40 -49.35 -4.20
N ALA A 379 14.28 -50.39 -5.02
CA ALA A 379 13.86 -51.70 -4.57
C ALA A 379 15.03 -52.41 -3.85
N LEU A 380 15.04 -52.36 -2.52
CA LEU A 380 15.96 -53.14 -1.69
C LEU A 380 15.50 -54.60 -1.60
N GLY A 381 16.47 -55.51 -1.62
CA GLY A 381 16.27 -56.93 -1.37
C GLY A 381 15.86 -57.26 0.07
N ARG A 382 15.88 -58.55 0.40
CA ARG A 382 15.62 -59.00 1.77
C ARG A 382 16.76 -58.56 2.68
N CYS A 383 16.42 -57.86 3.77
CA CYS A 383 17.36 -57.48 4.79
C CYS A 383 17.67 -58.66 5.71
N ALA A 384 18.94 -58.84 6.06
CA ALA A 384 19.40 -59.86 7.00
C ALA A 384 20.24 -59.22 8.10
N ALA A 385 20.04 -59.66 9.35
CA ALA A 385 20.83 -59.20 10.49
C ALA A 385 22.28 -59.70 10.37
N LEU A 386 23.24 -58.82 10.67
CA LEU A 386 24.67 -59.15 10.74
C LEU A 386 25.03 -59.65 12.15
N PRO A 387 25.84 -60.71 12.30
CA PRO A 387 26.21 -61.25 13.60
C PRO A 387 27.33 -60.43 14.26
N LEU A 388 27.07 -59.15 14.54
CA LEU A 388 28.01 -58.21 15.15
C LEU A 388 27.87 -58.21 16.68
N THR A 389 28.99 -58.11 17.40
CA THR A 389 28.98 -58.15 18.87
C THR A 389 28.81 -56.75 19.46
N GLY A 390 27.66 -56.49 20.10
CA GLY A 390 27.39 -55.22 20.79
C GLY A 390 27.20 -54.01 19.88
N ILE A 391 26.92 -54.26 18.58
CA ILE A 391 26.60 -53.28 17.53
C ILE A 391 25.48 -53.91 16.69
N THR A 392 24.47 -53.12 16.33
CA THR A 392 23.38 -53.60 15.47
C THR A 392 23.76 -53.40 14.01
N GLY A 393 23.59 -54.43 13.18
CA GLY A 393 23.91 -54.37 11.76
C GLY A 393 22.92 -55.13 10.89
N VAL A 394 22.67 -54.60 9.70
CA VAL A 394 21.80 -55.17 8.67
C VAL A 394 22.52 -55.12 7.33
N THR A 395 22.38 -56.15 6.51
CA THR A 395 22.82 -56.14 5.12
C THR A 395 21.65 -56.37 4.17
N SER A 396 21.70 -55.73 3.00
CA SER A 396 20.75 -55.91 1.91
C SER A 396 21.45 -55.74 0.57
N THR A 397 20.71 -55.90 -0.53
CA THR A 397 21.21 -55.68 -1.89
C THR A 397 20.26 -54.80 -2.67
N ARG A 398 20.80 -53.97 -3.56
CA ARG A 398 20.05 -53.11 -4.49
C ARG A 398 20.55 -53.36 -5.91
N ARG A 399 19.70 -53.12 -6.92
CA ARG A 399 20.13 -53.10 -8.33
C ARG A 399 20.05 -51.68 -8.89
N ASP A 400 21.19 -51.15 -9.33
CA ASP A 400 21.31 -49.85 -9.98
C ASP A 400 21.92 -50.01 -11.38
N ASN A 401 21.23 -49.55 -12.43
CA ASN A 401 21.71 -49.59 -13.82
C ASN A 401 22.27 -50.96 -14.29
N GLY A 402 21.78 -52.06 -13.72
CA GLY A 402 22.22 -53.43 -14.03
C GLY A 402 23.33 -53.99 -13.11
N ASN A 403 23.92 -53.19 -12.23
CA ASN A 403 24.90 -53.61 -11.23
C ASN A 403 24.23 -53.92 -9.89
N THR A 404 24.73 -54.93 -9.17
CA THR A 404 24.30 -55.22 -7.80
C THR A 404 25.13 -54.41 -6.83
N VAL A 405 24.48 -53.55 -6.05
CA VAL A 405 25.08 -52.79 -4.95
C VAL A 405 24.81 -53.53 -3.64
N VAL A 406 25.87 -53.79 -2.88
CA VAL A 406 25.77 -54.39 -1.54
C VAL A 406 25.60 -53.26 -0.52
N MET A 407 24.51 -53.32 0.24
CA MET A 407 24.19 -52.36 1.30
C MET A 407 24.58 -52.96 2.65
N VAL A 408 25.29 -52.19 3.46
CA VAL A 408 25.59 -52.51 4.86
C VAL A 408 25.15 -51.33 5.73
N ALA A 409 24.18 -51.52 6.61
CA ALA A 409 23.78 -50.54 7.59
C ALA A 409 24.24 -50.97 8.98
N VAL A 410 24.82 -50.07 9.76
CA VAL A 410 25.16 -50.30 11.17
C VAL A 410 24.71 -49.13 12.03
N ALA A 411 24.38 -49.40 13.29
CA ALA A 411 24.04 -48.38 14.27
C ALA A 411 24.85 -48.53 15.56
N GLY A 412 25.27 -47.39 16.12
CA GLY A 412 25.92 -47.34 17.44
C GLY A 412 25.98 -45.93 18.01
N THR A 413 26.58 -45.77 19.19
CA THR A 413 26.68 -44.48 19.88
C THR A 413 27.98 -43.75 19.54
N ALA A 414 28.01 -42.42 19.71
CA ALA A 414 29.16 -41.59 19.33
C ALA A 414 30.47 -41.97 20.05
N ASP A 415 30.39 -42.43 21.30
CA ASP A 415 31.53 -42.88 22.11
C ASP A 415 32.16 -44.19 21.63
N ARG A 416 31.41 -45.01 20.87
CA ARG A 416 31.86 -46.29 20.32
C ARG A 416 32.06 -46.26 18.80
N LEU A 417 32.12 -45.07 18.20
CA LEU A 417 32.16 -44.90 16.74
C LEU A 417 33.33 -45.64 16.06
N GLY A 418 34.48 -45.74 16.72
CA GLY A 418 35.62 -46.51 16.20
C GLY A 418 35.35 -48.02 16.08
N ASP A 419 34.62 -48.60 17.04
CA ASP A 419 34.21 -50.01 17.02
C ASP A 419 33.15 -50.23 15.94
N VAL A 420 32.19 -49.31 15.82
CA VAL A 420 31.11 -49.33 14.81
C VAL A 420 31.69 -49.31 13.40
N LEU A 421 32.63 -48.41 13.12
CA LEU A 421 33.29 -48.31 11.82
C LEU A 421 34.11 -49.57 11.49
N SER A 422 34.79 -50.14 12.49
CA SER A 422 35.55 -51.38 12.31
C SER A 422 34.64 -52.58 12.02
N ALA A 423 33.49 -52.66 12.68
CA ALA A 423 32.49 -53.70 12.46
C ALA A 423 31.84 -53.59 11.06
N ALA A 424 31.53 -52.37 10.62
CA ALA A 424 31.02 -52.12 9.27
C ALA A 424 32.03 -52.57 8.19
N ALA A 425 33.30 -52.16 8.32
CA ALA A 425 34.36 -52.55 7.39
C ALA A 425 34.61 -54.07 7.36
N GLY A 426 34.54 -54.74 8.51
CA GLY A 426 34.67 -56.19 8.61
C GLY A 426 33.52 -56.98 7.99
N SER A 427 32.36 -56.35 7.78
CA SER A 427 31.17 -56.96 7.19
C SER A 427 31.15 -56.94 5.65
N VAL A 428 32.14 -56.28 5.02
CA VAL A 428 32.24 -56.19 3.57
C VAL A 428 33.05 -57.37 3.01
N GLU A 429 32.33 -58.34 2.43
CA GLU A 429 32.91 -59.58 1.88
C GLU A 429 33.12 -59.54 0.35
N THR A 430 32.61 -58.52 -0.35
CA THR A 430 32.57 -58.48 -1.83
C THR A 430 33.56 -57.50 -2.45
N THR A 431 33.85 -57.67 -3.75
CA THR A 431 34.74 -56.78 -4.52
C THR A 431 34.00 -55.80 -5.44
N GLY A 432 32.67 -55.71 -5.38
CA GLY A 432 31.84 -54.89 -6.28
C GLY A 432 31.58 -53.46 -5.77
N VAL A 433 30.39 -52.93 -6.06
CA VAL A 433 29.92 -51.62 -5.55
C VAL A 433 29.29 -51.81 -4.16
N VAL A 434 29.77 -51.06 -3.17
CA VAL A 434 29.36 -51.19 -1.76
C VAL A 434 28.94 -49.83 -1.20
N ASP A 435 27.75 -49.79 -0.60
CA ASP A 435 27.23 -48.63 0.13
C ASP A 435 27.10 -49.01 1.62
N ILE A 436 27.69 -48.19 2.49
CA ILE A 436 27.74 -48.39 3.93
C ILE A 436 27.11 -47.20 4.64
N ASP A 437 26.01 -47.43 5.34
CA ASP A 437 25.34 -46.42 6.15
C ASP A 437 25.60 -46.65 7.64
N VAL A 438 26.16 -45.66 8.30
CA VAL A 438 26.45 -45.66 9.73
C VAL A 438 25.54 -44.65 10.40
N PHE A 439 24.65 -45.12 11.27
CA PHE A 439 23.74 -44.27 12.03
C PHE A 439 24.22 -44.14 13.48
N VAL A 440 24.43 -42.90 13.92
CA VAL A 440 24.88 -42.60 15.28
C VAL A 440 23.67 -42.21 16.13
N GLY A 441 23.30 -43.07 17.08
CA GLY A 441 22.23 -42.79 18.04
C GLY A 441 22.72 -42.00 19.26
N GLY A 442 21.89 -41.10 19.76
CA GLY A 442 22.16 -40.27 20.95
C GLY A 442 22.50 -38.81 20.64
N ASN A 443 22.81 -38.03 21.69
CA ASN A 443 23.17 -36.61 21.57
C ASN A 443 24.70 -36.46 21.63
N GLY A 444 25.32 -36.11 20.52
CA GLY A 444 26.75 -35.81 20.46
C GLY A 444 27.29 -35.80 19.04
N ALA A 445 27.92 -34.69 18.65
CA ALA A 445 28.64 -34.61 17.38
C ALA A 445 29.97 -35.39 17.49
N PRO A 446 30.31 -36.25 16.52
CA PRO A 446 31.62 -36.90 16.49
C PRO A 446 32.73 -35.87 16.26
N ASP A 447 33.89 -36.04 16.91
CA ASP A 447 35.07 -35.21 16.64
C ASP A 447 35.54 -35.44 15.20
N ALA A 448 35.40 -34.42 14.36
CA ALA A 448 35.70 -34.48 12.93
C ALA A 448 37.15 -34.91 12.63
N THR A 449 38.13 -34.51 13.45
CA THR A 449 39.55 -34.81 13.22
C THR A 449 39.84 -36.26 13.57
N ALA A 450 39.31 -36.73 14.72
CA ALA A 450 39.41 -38.13 15.13
C ALA A 450 38.65 -39.06 14.17
N LEU A 451 37.52 -38.60 13.64
CA LEU A 451 36.69 -39.34 12.67
C LEU A 451 37.40 -39.56 11.35
N GLU A 452 37.99 -38.51 10.74
CA GLU A 452 38.70 -38.64 9.47
C GLU A 452 39.90 -39.60 9.59
N SER A 453 40.67 -39.49 10.67
CA SER A 453 41.81 -40.38 10.92
C SER A 453 41.38 -41.85 11.08
N THR A 454 40.23 -42.08 11.72
CA THR A 454 39.67 -43.42 11.93
C THR A 454 39.14 -44.00 10.62
N ILE A 455 38.42 -43.22 9.81
CA ILE A 455 37.91 -43.65 8.50
C ILE A 455 39.07 -44.05 7.59
N ARG A 456 40.11 -43.22 7.49
CA ARG A 456 41.30 -43.54 6.66
C ARG A 456 41.96 -44.82 7.14
N ARG A 457 42.13 -45.01 8.45
CA ARG A 457 42.74 -46.23 9.01
C ARG A 457 41.92 -47.50 8.70
N VAL A 458 40.59 -47.42 8.78
CA VAL A 458 39.70 -48.60 8.71
C VAL A 458 39.30 -48.94 7.26
N PHE A 459 38.99 -47.93 6.44
CA PHE A 459 38.38 -48.14 5.13
C PHE A 459 39.35 -48.11 3.94
N THR A 460 40.64 -47.78 4.13
CA THR A 460 41.61 -47.79 3.00
C THR A 460 41.75 -49.19 2.39
N ASP A 461 41.80 -50.24 3.22
CA ASP A 461 41.84 -51.62 2.75
C ASP A 461 40.52 -52.04 2.06
N VAL A 462 39.38 -51.64 2.62
CA VAL A 462 38.05 -51.91 2.03
C VAL A 462 37.92 -51.24 0.66
N ALA A 463 38.32 -49.97 0.54
CA ALA A 463 38.33 -49.23 -0.72
C ALA A 463 39.31 -49.80 -1.76
N GLY A 464 40.35 -50.52 -1.32
CA GLY A 464 41.26 -51.26 -2.22
C GLY A 464 40.66 -52.56 -2.75
N ARG A 465 39.68 -53.14 -2.05
CA ARG A 465 38.99 -54.38 -2.44
C ARG A 465 37.73 -54.17 -3.27
N CYS A 466 37.11 -52.99 -3.19
CA CYS A 466 35.85 -52.67 -3.86
C CYS A 466 36.06 -51.87 -5.15
N ASP A 467 35.19 -52.05 -6.15
CA ASP A 467 35.15 -51.22 -7.36
C ASP A 467 34.73 -49.77 -7.03
N HIS A 468 33.76 -49.61 -6.14
CA HIS A 468 33.33 -48.32 -5.59
C HIS A 468 32.78 -48.49 -4.18
N LEU A 469 33.17 -47.59 -3.28
CA LEU A 469 32.73 -47.55 -1.88
C LEU A 469 32.08 -46.20 -1.58
N THR A 470 30.84 -46.21 -1.08
CA THR A 470 30.21 -45.04 -0.46
C THR A 470 30.03 -45.32 1.03
N LEU A 471 30.67 -44.54 1.89
CA LEU A 471 30.45 -44.56 3.32
C LEU A 471 29.71 -43.28 3.72
N VAL A 472 28.55 -43.42 4.37
CA VAL A 472 27.78 -42.30 4.89
C VAL A 472 27.63 -42.45 6.40
N ILE A 473 28.04 -41.43 7.15
CA ILE A 473 27.88 -41.37 8.60
C ILE A 473 26.85 -40.30 8.93
N THR A 474 25.79 -40.69 9.61
CA THR A 474 24.66 -39.83 9.97
C THR A 474 24.56 -39.65 11.49
N TRP A 475 24.48 -38.41 11.97
CA TRP A 475 24.22 -38.07 13.37
C TRP A 475 23.25 -36.88 13.47
N TRP A 476 22.74 -36.58 14.67
CA TRP A 476 21.82 -35.46 14.89
C TRP A 476 22.41 -34.42 15.84
N GLU A 477 22.27 -33.14 15.48
CA GLU A 477 22.68 -32.00 16.30
C GLU A 477 21.47 -31.17 16.71
N GLY A 478 21.27 -30.96 18.02
CA GLY A 478 20.20 -30.13 18.58
C GLY A 478 19.26 -30.89 19.53
N GLY A 479 18.21 -30.20 20.02
CA GLY A 479 17.21 -30.76 20.94
C GLY A 479 16.29 -31.77 20.26
N ARG A 480 15.56 -32.60 21.02
CA ARG A 480 14.79 -33.77 20.52
C ARG A 480 13.87 -33.47 19.31
N PHE A 481 13.30 -32.29 19.22
CA PHE A 481 12.39 -31.87 18.14
C PHE A 481 12.96 -30.76 17.23
N THR A 482 14.16 -30.26 17.55
CA THR A 482 14.82 -29.15 16.85
C THR A 482 16.16 -29.56 16.25
N GLY A 483 16.51 -30.85 16.34
CA GLY A 483 17.78 -31.36 15.86
C GLY A 483 17.74 -31.64 14.38
N ALA A 484 18.83 -31.30 13.68
CA ALA A 484 18.97 -31.55 12.25
C ALA A 484 19.89 -32.75 12.01
N PRO A 485 19.59 -33.62 11.03
CA PRO A 485 20.53 -34.65 10.60
C PRO A 485 21.76 -34.01 9.95
N ARG A 486 22.93 -34.56 10.27
CA ARG A 486 24.22 -34.23 9.70
C ARG A 486 24.80 -35.46 9.04
N HIS A 487 25.38 -35.27 7.87
CA HIS A 487 25.95 -36.35 7.08
C HIS A 487 27.41 -36.07 6.73
N LEU A 488 28.26 -37.08 6.92
CA LEU A 488 29.60 -37.13 6.34
C LEU A 488 29.62 -38.24 5.30
N THR A 489 29.83 -37.88 4.03
CA THR A 489 29.97 -38.83 2.93
C THR A 489 31.42 -38.97 2.53
N VAL A 490 31.92 -40.20 2.48
CA VAL A 490 33.24 -40.55 1.98
C VAL A 490 33.09 -41.52 0.82
N THR A 491 33.65 -41.18 -0.32
CA THR A 491 33.69 -42.05 -1.50
C THR A 491 35.09 -42.60 -1.67
N GLY A 492 35.21 -43.87 -2.05
CA GLY A 492 36.49 -44.48 -2.35
C GLY A 492 36.46 -45.41 -3.55
N SER A 493 37.62 -45.53 -4.21
CA SER A 493 37.83 -46.45 -5.34
C SER A 493 39.32 -46.76 -5.45
N HIS A 494 39.67 -48.03 -5.67
CA HIS A 494 41.06 -48.46 -5.88
C HIS A 494 42.05 -48.04 -4.78
N GLY A 495 41.58 -47.96 -3.52
CA GLY A 495 42.39 -47.61 -2.35
C GLY A 495 42.47 -46.10 -2.03
N ASP A 496 41.95 -45.23 -2.90
CA ASP A 496 41.84 -43.80 -2.62
C ASP A 496 40.51 -43.49 -1.92
N LEU A 497 40.56 -42.63 -0.88
CA LEU A 497 39.40 -42.17 -0.12
C LEU A 497 39.31 -40.64 -0.16
N ALA A 498 38.14 -40.12 -0.52
CA ALA A 498 37.85 -38.69 -0.58
C ALA A 498 36.52 -38.36 0.10
N VAL A 499 36.49 -37.25 0.85
CA VAL A 499 35.25 -36.70 1.42
C VAL A 499 34.46 -36.03 0.30
N ALA A 500 33.20 -36.43 0.12
CA ALA A 500 32.31 -35.87 -0.89
C ALA A 500 31.51 -34.69 -0.32
N THR A 501 31.56 -33.52 -0.98
CA THR A 501 30.88 -32.30 -0.53
C THR A 501 29.72 -31.86 -1.44
N ARG A 502 29.35 -32.67 -2.44
CA ARG A 502 28.49 -32.27 -3.56
C ARG A 502 27.02 -32.01 -3.18
N HIS A 503 26.53 -32.61 -2.09
CA HIS A 503 25.10 -32.62 -1.73
C HIS A 503 24.72 -31.63 -0.61
N GLY A 504 25.56 -30.63 -0.32
CA GLY A 504 25.26 -29.64 0.71
C GLY A 504 25.14 -30.22 2.13
N GLY A 505 25.75 -31.38 2.39
CA GLY A 505 25.65 -32.08 3.67
C GLY A 505 24.44 -32.98 3.81
N MET A 506 23.71 -33.30 2.73
CA MET A 506 22.60 -34.26 2.68
C MET A 506 23.08 -35.69 2.36
N HIS A 507 22.34 -36.71 2.81
CA HIS A 507 22.56 -38.10 2.42
C HIS A 507 22.50 -38.28 0.89
N PRO A 508 23.44 -38.99 0.23
CA PRO A 508 23.46 -39.17 -1.23
C PRO A 508 22.16 -39.74 -1.79
N ALA A 509 21.59 -40.77 -1.15
CA ALA A 509 20.31 -41.35 -1.53
C ALA A 509 19.14 -40.34 -1.44
N ALA A 510 19.13 -39.47 -0.42
CA ALA A 510 18.14 -38.41 -0.32
C ALA A 510 18.37 -37.34 -1.41
N ALA A 511 19.62 -36.99 -1.68
CA ALA A 511 19.98 -36.02 -2.70
C ALA A 511 19.58 -36.46 -4.12
N GLU A 512 19.72 -37.75 -4.43
CA GLU A 512 19.27 -38.34 -5.69
C GLU A 512 17.75 -38.29 -5.81
N ARG A 513 17.02 -38.79 -4.80
CA ARG A 513 15.56 -38.80 -4.75
C ARG A 513 14.93 -37.41 -4.85
N LEU A 514 15.53 -36.43 -4.16
CA LEU A 514 15.07 -35.04 -4.15
C LEU A 514 15.57 -34.23 -5.37
N GLU A 515 16.15 -34.90 -6.37
CA GLU A 515 16.62 -34.34 -7.64
C GLU A 515 17.63 -33.19 -7.46
N LEU A 516 18.51 -33.23 -6.46
CA LEU A 516 19.49 -32.15 -6.19
C LEU A 516 20.45 -31.91 -7.36
N TRP A 517 20.63 -32.89 -8.24
CA TRP A 517 21.37 -32.75 -9.51
C TRP A 517 20.84 -31.60 -10.37
N ARG A 518 19.55 -31.22 -10.23
CA ARG A 518 18.98 -30.06 -10.93
C ARG A 518 19.62 -28.74 -10.51
N PHE A 519 20.28 -28.69 -9.36
CA PHE A 519 21.01 -27.54 -8.85
C PHE A 519 22.52 -27.60 -9.15
N ASP A 520 22.98 -28.42 -10.10
CA ASP A 520 24.42 -28.52 -10.45
C ASP A 520 25.05 -27.16 -10.81
N ASN A 521 24.28 -26.20 -11.33
CA ASN A 521 24.71 -24.82 -11.61
C ASN A 521 24.90 -23.96 -10.34
N PHE A 522 24.64 -24.51 -9.15
CA PHE A 522 24.73 -23.85 -7.86
C PHE A 522 25.74 -24.57 -6.95
N ALA A 523 26.37 -23.80 -6.07
CA ALA A 523 27.05 -24.31 -4.89
C ALA A 523 26.02 -24.40 -3.76
N LEU A 524 25.87 -25.58 -3.16
CA LEU A 524 24.90 -25.86 -2.11
C LEU A 524 25.58 -25.98 -0.75
N SER A 525 25.00 -25.36 0.27
CA SER A 525 25.34 -25.58 1.67
C SER A 525 24.09 -25.76 2.51
N GLY A 526 24.03 -26.83 3.31
CA GLY A 526 22.93 -27.09 4.23
C GLY A 526 22.95 -26.13 5.42
N LEU A 527 21.77 -25.67 5.81
CA LEU A 527 21.53 -24.84 6.98
C LEU A 527 20.74 -25.63 8.03
N PRO A 528 20.82 -25.26 9.32
CA PRO A 528 19.99 -25.87 10.35
C PRO A 528 18.50 -25.73 10.04
N ALA A 529 17.74 -26.82 10.20
CA ALA A 529 16.30 -26.86 10.03
C ALA A 529 15.69 -27.98 10.90
N PRO A 530 14.39 -27.92 11.24
CA PRO A 530 13.71 -28.98 11.97
C PRO A 530 13.72 -30.31 11.21
N ASP A 531 13.64 -31.44 11.94
CA ASP A 531 13.48 -32.77 11.34
C ASP A 531 12.32 -32.77 10.31
N GLY A 532 12.56 -33.36 9.13
CA GLY A 532 11.62 -33.39 8.01
C GLY A 532 11.74 -32.23 7.01
N VAL A 533 12.52 -31.19 7.33
CA VAL A 533 12.79 -30.05 6.44
C VAL A 533 14.27 -29.98 6.12
N HIS A 534 14.63 -30.01 4.84
CA HIS A 534 15.98 -29.75 4.37
C HIS A 534 16.12 -28.32 3.90
N LEU A 535 16.85 -27.48 4.65
CA LEU A 535 17.11 -26.11 4.25
C LEU A 535 18.48 -25.97 3.58
N LEU A 536 18.49 -25.56 2.33
CA LEU A 536 19.70 -25.37 1.52
C LEU A 536 19.88 -23.90 1.16
N HIS A 537 21.10 -23.41 1.32
CA HIS A 537 21.55 -22.16 0.72
C HIS A 537 22.25 -22.48 -0.61
N ALA A 538 21.63 -22.02 -1.71
CA ALA A 538 22.11 -22.24 -3.06
C ALA A 538 22.68 -20.93 -3.63
N THR A 539 23.96 -20.92 -3.98
CA THR A 539 24.64 -19.78 -4.60
C THR A 539 25.02 -20.14 -6.03
N ALA A 540 24.55 -19.40 -7.04
CA ALA A 540 24.85 -19.74 -8.43
C ALA A 540 26.35 -19.63 -8.73
N ARG A 541 26.90 -20.60 -9.47
CA ARG A 541 28.34 -20.68 -9.78
C ARG A 541 28.80 -19.56 -10.72
N GLU A 542 27.99 -19.26 -11.74
CA GLU A 542 28.27 -18.22 -12.73
C GLU A 542 27.99 -16.81 -12.20
N ASN A 543 27.05 -16.67 -11.26
CA ASN A 543 26.61 -15.40 -10.71
C ASN A 543 26.43 -15.50 -9.18
N ARG A 544 27.46 -15.17 -8.42
CA ARG A 544 27.44 -15.29 -6.94
C ARG A 544 26.41 -14.40 -6.23
N ASN A 545 25.81 -13.44 -6.95
CA ASN A 545 24.74 -12.59 -6.42
C ASN A 545 23.35 -13.24 -6.56
N ASP A 546 23.22 -14.35 -7.28
CA ASP A 546 22.01 -15.18 -7.27
C ASP A 546 22.12 -16.19 -6.13
N GLN A 547 21.58 -15.79 -4.97
CA GLN A 547 21.51 -16.60 -3.77
C GLN A 547 20.05 -16.93 -3.46
N ARG A 548 19.79 -18.20 -3.13
CA ARG A 548 18.44 -18.70 -2.87
C ARG A 548 18.44 -19.58 -1.63
N LEU A 549 17.40 -19.44 -0.82
CA LEU A 549 17.08 -20.36 0.26
C LEU A 549 16.02 -21.32 -0.27
N ILE A 550 16.33 -22.62 -0.23
CA ILE A 550 15.47 -23.69 -0.74
C ILE A 550 15.14 -24.59 0.44
N ALA A 551 13.87 -24.58 0.87
CA ALA A 551 13.38 -25.56 1.82
C ALA A 551 12.75 -26.72 1.05
N ILE A 552 13.25 -27.95 1.25
CA ILE A 552 12.69 -29.16 0.66
C ILE A 552 12.00 -29.95 1.77
N LEU A 553 10.72 -30.24 1.57
CA LEU A 553 9.89 -31.02 2.47
C LEU A 553 9.69 -32.42 1.91
N GLU A 554 9.89 -33.41 2.76
CA GLU A 554 9.56 -34.79 2.46
C GLU A 554 8.21 -35.13 3.08
N VAL A 555 7.20 -35.33 2.23
CA VAL A 555 5.82 -35.53 2.65
C VAL A 555 5.48 -37.01 2.54
N PHE A 556 5.33 -37.65 3.71
CA PHE A 556 5.05 -39.08 3.85
C PHE A 556 3.54 -39.38 3.94
N ASP A 557 2.74 -38.39 4.31
CA ASP A 557 1.29 -38.44 4.33
C ASP A 557 0.73 -37.07 3.91
N LEU A 558 -0.45 -37.07 3.29
CA LEU A 558 -1.16 -35.86 2.85
C LEU A 558 -2.25 -35.44 3.81
N ASP A 559 -2.26 -35.97 5.04
CA ASP A 559 -3.10 -35.44 6.11
C ASP A 559 -2.87 -33.92 6.26
N PRO A 560 -3.94 -33.11 6.16
CA PRO A 560 -3.80 -31.66 6.17
C PRO A 560 -3.08 -31.09 7.40
N ALA A 561 -3.24 -31.68 8.59
CA ALA A 561 -2.61 -31.15 9.80
C ALA A 561 -1.08 -31.34 9.78
N HIS A 562 -0.61 -32.51 9.32
CA HIS A 562 0.82 -32.79 9.17
C HIS A 562 1.46 -31.91 8.09
N LEU A 563 0.79 -31.77 6.94
CA LEU A 563 1.30 -30.96 5.83
C LEU A 563 1.35 -29.47 6.18
N THR A 564 0.31 -28.94 6.85
CA THR A 564 0.32 -27.56 7.37
C THR A 564 1.47 -27.35 8.34
N GLY A 565 1.66 -28.26 9.31
CA GLY A 565 2.75 -28.17 10.28
C GLY A 565 4.14 -28.11 9.64
N GLN A 566 4.43 -29.01 8.71
CA GLN A 566 5.71 -29.03 8.00
C GLN A 566 5.94 -27.77 7.15
N LEU A 567 4.92 -27.30 6.43
CA LEU A 567 5.02 -26.08 5.63
C LEU A 567 5.27 -24.83 6.48
N SER A 568 4.63 -24.75 7.66
CA SER A 568 4.89 -23.70 8.64
C SER A 568 6.33 -23.75 9.14
N GLU A 569 6.84 -24.93 9.50
CA GLU A 569 8.24 -25.11 9.92
C GLU A 569 9.23 -24.69 8.82
N ALA A 570 8.96 -25.04 7.55
CA ALA A 570 9.78 -24.62 6.42
C ALA A 570 9.77 -23.09 6.20
N ALA A 571 8.60 -22.45 6.31
CA ALA A 571 8.48 -21.00 6.21
C ALA A 571 9.28 -20.28 7.31
N ILE A 572 9.22 -20.78 8.54
CA ILE A 572 9.98 -20.25 9.68
C ILE A 572 11.48 -20.51 9.51
N ALA A 573 11.90 -21.69 9.06
CA ALA A 573 13.31 -22.00 8.83
C ALA A 573 13.93 -21.07 7.77
N ILE A 574 13.22 -20.80 6.65
CA ILE A 574 13.65 -19.80 5.66
C ILE A 574 13.77 -18.41 6.30
N ARG A 575 12.81 -18.03 7.15
CA ARG A 575 12.81 -16.71 7.82
C ARG A 575 14.04 -16.53 8.72
N GLN A 576 14.32 -17.52 9.57
CA GLN A 576 15.46 -17.50 10.47
C GLN A 576 16.79 -17.47 9.71
N ALA A 577 16.95 -18.35 8.70
CA ALA A 577 18.14 -18.36 7.87
C ALA A 577 18.34 -17.03 7.14
N ARG A 578 17.26 -16.42 6.66
CA ARG A 578 17.34 -15.14 5.97
C ARG A 578 17.70 -13.99 6.92
N ALA A 579 17.20 -14.00 8.16
CA ALA A 579 17.58 -13.03 9.18
C ALA A 579 19.07 -13.13 9.57
N ALA A 580 19.65 -14.34 9.48
CA ALA A 580 21.06 -14.57 9.74
C ALA A 580 21.99 -14.21 8.56
N LEU A 581 21.46 -13.91 7.37
CA LEU A 581 22.29 -13.49 6.24
C LEU A 581 22.87 -12.09 6.47
N PRO A 582 24.15 -11.83 6.13
CA PRO A 582 24.74 -10.50 6.22
C PRO A 582 23.97 -9.43 5.41
N ASP A 583 23.39 -9.86 4.28
CA ASP A 583 22.48 -9.03 3.49
C ASP A 583 21.24 -9.87 3.09
N PRO A 584 20.12 -9.77 3.80
CA PRO A 584 18.87 -10.46 3.46
C PRO A 584 18.27 -10.04 2.10
N SER A 585 18.80 -8.98 1.48
CA SER A 585 18.32 -8.47 0.19
C SER A 585 18.82 -9.28 -1.01
N VAL A 586 19.89 -10.09 -0.88
CA VAL A 586 20.37 -10.93 -2.00
C VAL A 586 19.58 -12.24 -2.18
N SER A 587 18.90 -12.68 -1.13
CA SER A 587 18.03 -13.87 -1.13
C SER A 587 16.66 -13.52 -1.71
N LEU A 588 16.61 -13.43 -3.05
CA LEU A 588 15.50 -12.85 -3.82
C LEU A 588 14.48 -13.86 -4.37
N SER A 589 14.89 -15.12 -4.57
CA SER A 589 14.16 -16.16 -5.28
C SER A 589 14.13 -17.45 -4.43
N ASN A 590 13.59 -17.34 -3.22
CA ASN A 590 13.49 -18.47 -2.31
C ASN A 590 12.38 -19.42 -2.76
N ARG A 591 12.50 -20.69 -2.39
CA ARG A 591 11.55 -21.73 -2.82
C ARG A 591 11.24 -22.68 -1.68
N ILE A 592 10.00 -23.15 -1.68
CA ILE A 592 9.59 -24.30 -0.90
C ILE A 592 9.27 -25.42 -1.90
N VAL A 593 9.90 -26.58 -1.74
CA VAL A 593 9.73 -27.74 -2.61
C VAL A 593 9.10 -28.85 -1.79
N ILE A 594 7.87 -29.23 -2.14
CA ILE A 594 7.15 -30.35 -1.56
C ILE A 594 7.47 -31.59 -2.43
N HIS A 595 8.08 -32.61 -1.84
CA HIS A 595 8.24 -33.90 -2.47
C HIS A 595 7.24 -34.88 -1.84
N ALA A 596 6.10 -35.07 -2.50
CA ALA A 596 5.04 -35.95 -2.03
C ALA A 596 5.16 -37.33 -2.68
N GLU A 597 5.43 -38.34 -1.86
CA GLU A 597 5.47 -39.74 -2.26
C GLU A 597 4.09 -40.41 -2.37
N PRO A 598 3.13 -40.17 -1.44
CA PRO A 598 1.79 -40.70 -1.61
C PRO A 598 1.11 -40.09 -2.84
N THR A 599 0.15 -40.83 -3.39
CA THR A 599 -0.74 -40.29 -4.42
C THR A 599 -1.42 -39.04 -3.88
N TRP A 600 -1.34 -37.95 -4.64
CA TRP A 600 -1.97 -36.69 -4.35
C TRP A 600 -3.49 -36.82 -4.27
N THR A 601 -4.04 -36.75 -3.05
CA THR A 601 -5.47 -36.90 -2.76
C THR A 601 -6.17 -35.59 -2.42
N LEU A 602 -5.43 -34.50 -2.20
CA LEU A 602 -5.99 -33.19 -1.82
C LEU A 602 -6.83 -32.61 -2.96
N THR A 603 -8.07 -32.25 -2.64
CA THR A 603 -8.97 -31.52 -3.55
C THR A 603 -8.52 -30.07 -3.73
N ASP A 604 -8.97 -29.42 -4.81
CA ASP A 604 -8.67 -28.00 -5.04
C ASP A 604 -9.19 -27.11 -3.89
N SER A 605 -10.31 -27.46 -3.25
CA SER A 605 -10.84 -26.72 -2.09
C SER A 605 -9.96 -26.86 -0.84
N GLU A 606 -9.44 -28.06 -0.58
CA GLU A 606 -8.52 -28.29 0.55
C GLU A 606 -7.18 -27.60 0.32
N LEU A 607 -6.67 -27.65 -0.92
CA LEU A 607 -5.47 -26.92 -1.31
C LEU A 607 -5.64 -25.41 -1.16
N GLN A 608 -6.77 -24.84 -1.57
CA GLN A 608 -7.06 -23.41 -1.37
C GLN A 608 -7.14 -23.03 0.12
N LYS A 609 -7.72 -23.90 0.95
CA LYS A 609 -7.77 -23.68 2.41
C LYS A 609 -6.36 -23.70 3.02
N LEU A 610 -5.53 -24.67 2.64
CA LEU A 610 -4.13 -24.77 3.06
C LEU A 610 -3.33 -23.52 2.65
N ILE A 611 -3.51 -23.07 1.41
CA ILE A 611 -2.88 -21.85 0.89
C ILE A 611 -3.32 -20.63 1.70
N ALA A 612 -4.61 -20.46 1.97
CA ALA A 612 -5.15 -19.31 2.71
C ALA A 612 -4.60 -19.27 4.15
N GLU A 613 -4.46 -20.43 4.79
CA GLU A 613 -3.92 -20.58 6.14
C GLU A 613 -2.41 -20.24 6.20
N LEU A 614 -1.62 -20.66 5.21
CA LEU A 614 -0.18 -20.44 5.19
C LEU A 614 0.25 -19.10 4.58
N LEU A 615 -0.62 -18.43 3.82
CA LEU A 615 -0.29 -17.19 3.13
C LEU A 615 0.33 -16.13 4.07
N PRO A 616 -0.20 -15.87 5.29
CA PRO A 616 0.40 -14.91 6.23
C PRO A 616 1.84 -15.26 6.63
N LEU A 617 2.18 -16.55 6.77
CA LEU A 617 3.51 -17.03 7.14
C LEU A 617 4.53 -16.90 6.00
N THR A 618 4.07 -16.96 4.75
CA THR A 618 4.94 -16.81 3.56
C THR A 618 5.27 -15.36 3.23
N ARG A 619 4.53 -14.39 3.77
CA ARG A 619 4.75 -12.95 3.49
C ARG A 619 6.14 -12.51 3.91
N GLY A 620 6.77 -11.75 3.04
CA GLY A 620 8.10 -11.20 3.32
C GLY A 620 9.23 -12.21 3.26
N LEU A 621 9.03 -13.49 2.90
CA LEU A 621 10.11 -14.50 2.81
C LEU A 621 10.97 -14.38 1.54
N GLY A 622 10.56 -13.58 0.56
CA GLY A 622 11.20 -13.60 -0.77
C GLY A 622 10.92 -14.89 -1.54
N LEU A 623 9.81 -15.54 -1.22
CA LEU A 623 9.36 -16.78 -1.85
C LEU A 623 8.88 -16.50 -3.28
N GLU A 624 9.57 -17.06 -4.26
CA GLU A 624 9.18 -16.94 -5.68
C GLU A 624 8.08 -17.96 -6.01
N LYS A 625 8.25 -19.21 -5.55
CA LYS A 625 7.36 -20.34 -5.86
C LYS A 625 7.33 -21.35 -4.71
N VAL A 626 6.16 -21.95 -4.48
CA VAL A 626 6.04 -23.27 -3.85
C VAL A 626 5.84 -24.28 -4.96
N ILE A 627 6.63 -25.35 -4.95
CA ILE A 627 6.66 -26.36 -6.02
C ILE A 627 6.33 -27.71 -5.41
N GLY A 628 5.27 -28.37 -5.86
CA GLY A 628 4.95 -29.74 -5.46
C GLY A 628 5.34 -30.73 -6.55
N ARG A 629 6.28 -31.63 -6.26
CA ARG A 629 6.48 -32.87 -7.03
C ARG A 629 5.47 -33.88 -6.50
N VAL A 630 4.46 -34.17 -7.30
CA VAL A 630 3.30 -34.95 -6.88
C VAL A 630 3.00 -36.05 -7.87
N VAL A 631 2.39 -37.12 -7.37
CA VAL A 631 1.90 -38.24 -8.17
C VAL A 631 0.38 -38.18 -8.18
N THR A 632 -0.23 -38.20 -9.36
CA THR A 632 -1.70 -38.21 -9.51
C THR A 632 -2.15 -39.48 -10.24
N HIS A 633 -3.44 -39.81 -10.14
CA HIS A 633 -4.08 -40.79 -11.02
C HIS A 633 -5.03 -40.07 -11.98
N ASP A 634 -5.02 -40.51 -13.23
CA ASP A 634 -6.03 -40.14 -14.19
C ASP A 634 -7.39 -40.71 -13.72
N PRO A 635 -8.43 -39.87 -13.54
CA PRO A 635 -9.73 -40.33 -13.05
C PRO A 635 -10.47 -41.27 -14.01
N ASP A 636 -10.17 -41.23 -15.31
CA ASP A 636 -10.82 -42.05 -16.35
C ASP A 636 -10.04 -43.34 -16.66
N THR A 637 -8.70 -43.29 -16.63
CA THR A 637 -7.84 -44.43 -16.99
C THR A 637 -7.19 -45.14 -15.80
N GLY A 638 -7.12 -44.49 -14.63
CA GLY A 638 -6.42 -45.00 -13.45
C GLY A 638 -4.89 -45.01 -13.57
N GLU A 639 -4.33 -44.59 -14.70
CA GLU A 639 -2.89 -44.54 -14.92
C GLU A 639 -2.21 -43.51 -14.00
N ARG A 640 -1.04 -43.88 -13.48
CA ARG A 640 -0.24 -43.04 -12.59
C ARG A 640 0.50 -41.98 -13.41
N SER A 641 0.27 -40.70 -13.11
CA SER A 641 0.88 -39.56 -13.80
C SER A 641 1.74 -38.73 -12.83
N ASP A 642 2.95 -38.45 -13.25
CA ASP A 642 3.91 -37.61 -12.53
C ASP A 642 3.71 -36.15 -12.91
N GLU A 643 3.38 -35.31 -11.93
CA GLU A 643 3.09 -33.89 -12.14
C GLU A 643 3.93 -32.98 -11.24
N VAL A 644 4.03 -31.71 -11.66
CA VAL A 644 4.62 -30.62 -10.89
C VAL A 644 3.57 -29.51 -10.73
N LEU A 645 3.14 -29.33 -9.49
CA LEU A 645 2.29 -28.23 -9.05
C LEU A 645 3.15 -26.98 -8.81
N HIS A 646 2.77 -25.84 -9.38
CA HIS A 646 3.41 -24.54 -9.15
C HIS A 646 2.39 -23.63 -8.46
N ILE A 647 2.73 -23.17 -7.26
CA ILE A 647 1.94 -22.18 -6.54
C ILE A 647 2.77 -20.91 -6.48
N THR A 648 2.22 -19.82 -6.98
CA THR A 648 2.82 -18.50 -6.97
C THR A 648 1.86 -17.50 -6.37
N THR A 649 2.38 -16.55 -5.61
CA THR A 649 1.60 -15.50 -4.97
C THR A 649 2.12 -14.13 -5.44
N PRO A 650 1.88 -13.74 -6.71
CA PRO A 650 2.15 -12.38 -7.13
C PRO A 650 1.45 -11.42 -6.17
N ALA A 651 2.11 -10.31 -5.83
CA ALA A 651 1.65 -9.41 -4.77
C ALA A 651 0.22 -8.87 -4.93
N ARG A 652 -0.42 -9.04 -6.10
CA ARG A 652 -1.69 -8.38 -6.46
C ARG A 652 -2.70 -9.24 -7.25
N VAL A 653 -2.30 -10.36 -7.83
CA VAL A 653 -3.19 -11.30 -8.57
C VAL A 653 -3.78 -12.38 -7.64
N GLY A 654 -3.37 -12.40 -6.37
CA GLY A 654 -3.73 -13.47 -5.44
C GLY A 654 -2.88 -14.72 -5.67
N VAL A 655 -3.41 -15.90 -5.33
CA VAL A 655 -2.67 -17.16 -5.47
C VAL A 655 -2.98 -17.78 -6.83
N MET A 656 -1.95 -18.01 -7.64
CA MET A 656 -2.05 -18.77 -8.88
C MET A 656 -1.51 -20.18 -8.67
N VAL A 657 -2.28 -21.17 -9.12
CA VAL A 657 -1.92 -22.59 -9.10
C VAL A 657 -1.85 -23.10 -10.54
N GLY A 658 -0.71 -23.64 -10.95
CA GLY A 658 -0.51 -24.25 -12.27
C GLY A 658 0.01 -25.68 -12.15
N ARG A 659 -0.24 -26.51 -13.17
CA ARG A 659 0.25 -27.90 -13.25
C ARG A 659 1.07 -28.10 -14.53
N THR A 660 2.18 -28.80 -14.43
CA THR A 660 3.10 -29.08 -15.56
C THR A 660 3.72 -30.47 -15.42
N LYS A 661 4.34 -30.99 -16.50
CA LYS A 661 5.14 -32.22 -16.42
C LYS A 661 6.54 -31.95 -15.82
N PRO A 662 7.14 -32.93 -15.12
CA PRO A 662 8.52 -32.84 -14.66
C PRO A 662 9.49 -32.57 -15.80
N SER A 663 10.50 -31.76 -15.53
CA SER A 663 11.53 -31.37 -16.50
C SER A 663 12.87 -31.98 -16.11
N HIS A 664 13.55 -32.61 -17.07
CA HIS A 664 14.90 -33.15 -16.89
C HIS A 664 16.02 -32.08 -17.01
N ASN A 665 15.66 -30.80 -17.09
CA ASN A 665 16.63 -29.71 -17.18
C ASN A 665 17.11 -29.25 -15.80
N THR A 666 18.40 -28.90 -15.72
CA THR A 666 18.98 -28.17 -14.58
C THR A 666 18.32 -26.81 -14.42
N ILE A 667 18.17 -26.37 -13.18
CA ILE A 667 17.73 -25.02 -12.82
C ILE A 667 18.79 -24.05 -13.31
N ARG A 668 18.34 -23.06 -14.07
CA ARG A 668 19.22 -22.01 -14.61
C ARG A 668 19.46 -20.93 -13.55
N PRO A 669 20.69 -20.41 -13.44
CA PRO A 669 20.96 -19.16 -12.74
C PRO A 669 20.07 -18.03 -13.26
N MET A 670 19.73 -17.10 -12.39
CA MET A 670 18.94 -15.93 -12.72
C MET A 670 19.73 -15.03 -13.68
N SER A 671 19.12 -14.68 -14.81
CA SER A 671 19.71 -13.73 -15.76
C SER A 671 19.83 -12.34 -15.13
N GLU A 672 20.72 -11.51 -15.65
CA GLU A 672 20.88 -10.14 -15.15
C GLU A 672 19.58 -9.33 -15.29
N TYR A 673 18.87 -9.48 -16.41
CA TYR A 673 17.54 -8.90 -16.62
C TYR A 673 16.57 -9.33 -15.50
N ARG A 674 16.44 -10.64 -15.25
CA ARG A 674 15.49 -11.14 -14.25
C ARG A 674 15.86 -10.67 -12.84
N ARG A 675 17.15 -10.56 -12.53
CA ARG A 675 17.61 -9.98 -11.26
C ARG A 675 17.14 -8.53 -11.12
N ARG A 676 17.32 -7.69 -12.15
CA ARG A 676 16.85 -6.30 -12.15
C ARG A 676 15.33 -6.22 -11.93
N VAL A 677 14.55 -7.07 -12.60
CA VAL A 677 13.09 -7.18 -12.40
C VAL A 677 12.75 -7.49 -10.94
N VAL A 678 13.33 -8.54 -10.36
CA VAL A 678 13.02 -8.95 -8.99
C VAL A 678 13.47 -7.90 -7.96
N THR A 679 14.62 -7.25 -8.18
CA THR A 679 15.09 -6.13 -7.35
C THR A 679 14.12 -4.95 -7.39
N LEU A 680 13.59 -4.59 -8.57
CA LEU A 680 12.60 -3.53 -8.71
C LEU A 680 11.26 -3.89 -8.05
N GLN A 681 10.77 -5.11 -8.24
CA GLN A 681 9.51 -5.58 -7.65
C GLN A 681 9.51 -5.47 -6.12
N ARG A 682 10.64 -5.76 -5.45
CA ARG A 682 10.77 -5.55 -4.00
C ARG A 682 10.71 -4.09 -3.56
N ARG A 683 11.16 -3.17 -4.43
CA ARG A 683 11.03 -1.71 -4.21
C ARG A 683 9.63 -1.20 -4.59
N GLY A 684 8.71 -2.08 -4.99
CA GLY A 684 7.39 -1.71 -5.48
C GLY A 684 7.42 -1.05 -6.87
N LEU A 685 8.50 -1.23 -7.63
CA LEU A 685 8.70 -0.68 -8.97
C LEU A 685 8.55 -1.76 -10.04
N VAL A 686 8.25 -1.34 -11.27
CA VAL A 686 8.03 -2.24 -12.40
C VAL A 686 9.06 -1.97 -13.50
N TYR A 687 9.60 -3.03 -14.08
CA TYR A 687 10.50 -2.92 -15.23
C TYR A 687 9.68 -2.75 -16.53
N PRO A 688 10.06 -1.87 -17.48
CA PRO A 688 9.31 -1.62 -18.71
C PRO A 688 8.82 -2.85 -19.47
N TYR A 689 9.67 -3.85 -19.70
CA TYR A 689 9.27 -5.05 -20.43
C TYR A 689 8.25 -5.93 -19.70
N GLU A 690 8.09 -5.82 -18.38
CA GLU A 690 6.98 -6.52 -17.68
C GLU A 690 5.62 -5.84 -18.01
N ILE A 691 5.63 -4.53 -18.29
CA ILE A 691 4.45 -3.80 -18.79
C ILE A 691 4.15 -4.24 -20.24
N VAL A 692 5.19 -4.41 -21.06
CA VAL A 692 5.04 -4.95 -22.43
C VAL A 692 4.47 -6.38 -22.40
N GLU A 693 4.99 -7.27 -21.54
CA GLU A 693 4.46 -8.64 -21.40
C GLU A 693 2.97 -8.64 -21.02
N LEU A 694 2.58 -7.77 -20.09
CA LEU A 694 1.20 -7.60 -19.67
C LEU A 694 0.29 -7.18 -20.85
N LEU A 695 0.74 -6.26 -21.69
CA LEU A 695 -0.03 -5.72 -22.82
C LEU A 695 0.02 -6.61 -24.08
N VAL A 696 1.01 -7.50 -24.19
CA VAL A 696 1.13 -8.48 -25.28
C VAL A 696 0.46 -9.82 -24.95
N GLY A 697 0.28 -10.14 -23.66
CA GLY A 697 -0.44 -11.34 -23.23
C GLY A 697 0.37 -12.63 -23.37
N THR A 698 1.67 -12.59 -23.04
CA THR A 698 2.51 -13.81 -23.06
C THR A 698 2.06 -14.80 -21.97
N GLY A 699 1.99 -16.10 -22.29
CA GLY A 699 1.32 -17.16 -21.51
C GLY A 699 1.82 -17.46 -20.07
N ALA A 700 2.63 -16.60 -19.46
CA ALA A 700 2.97 -16.64 -18.03
C ALA A 700 2.03 -15.78 -17.16
N THR A 701 1.22 -14.91 -17.77
CA THR A 701 0.25 -14.02 -17.11
C THR A 701 -1.09 -14.12 -17.82
N HIS A 702 -2.09 -14.76 -17.19
CA HIS A 702 -3.47 -14.61 -17.63
C HIS A 702 -3.92 -13.19 -17.28
N THR A 703 -4.30 -12.40 -18.30
CA THR A 703 -4.81 -11.03 -18.13
C THR A 703 -6.12 -10.92 -18.88
N GLU A 704 -7.07 -10.15 -18.34
CA GLU A 704 -8.33 -9.81 -19.05
C GLU A 704 -8.15 -8.59 -19.97
N LEU A 705 -6.93 -8.04 -20.06
CA LEU A 705 -6.65 -6.84 -20.84
C LEU A 705 -6.62 -7.15 -22.35
N PRO A 706 -6.98 -6.17 -23.20
CA PRO A 706 -6.72 -6.23 -24.63
C PRO A 706 -5.24 -6.46 -24.94
N VAL A 707 -4.95 -7.59 -25.59
CA VAL A 707 -3.59 -7.96 -26.01
C VAL A 707 -3.25 -7.37 -27.38
N GLY A 708 -1.96 -7.17 -27.64
CA GLY A 708 -1.48 -6.51 -28.85
C GLY A 708 -0.06 -6.85 -29.25
N ASP A 709 0.41 -6.22 -30.31
CA ASP A 709 1.76 -6.37 -30.84
C ASP A 709 2.58 -5.12 -30.51
N PHE A 710 3.71 -5.28 -29.83
CA PHE A 710 4.62 -4.19 -29.47
C PHE A 710 5.88 -4.20 -30.35
N VAL A 711 6.23 -3.04 -30.90
CA VAL A 711 7.45 -2.81 -31.65
C VAL A 711 8.28 -1.75 -30.93
N GLU A 712 9.49 -2.12 -30.50
CA GLU A 712 10.42 -1.20 -29.84
C GLU A 712 11.03 -0.23 -30.86
N TYR A 713 11.16 1.04 -30.49
CA TYR A 713 11.83 2.09 -31.27
C TYR A 713 13.00 2.67 -30.48
N ASP A 714 14.14 2.83 -31.13
CA ASP A 714 15.34 3.45 -30.56
C ASP A 714 16.17 4.13 -31.67
N PHE A 715 17.20 4.89 -31.31
CA PHE A 715 18.12 5.48 -32.26
C PHE A 715 19.08 4.43 -32.84
N THR A 716 19.13 4.38 -34.16
CA THR A 716 20.07 3.63 -35.00
C THR A 716 20.94 4.59 -35.82
N ASP A 717 21.84 4.07 -36.64
CA ASP A 717 22.63 4.88 -37.58
C ASP A 717 21.76 5.64 -38.61
N GLU A 718 20.52 5.17 -38.84
CA GLU A 718 19.55 5.76 -39.78
C GLU A 718 18.57 6.75 -39.11
N GLY A 719 18.64 6.91 -37.79
CA GLY A 719 17.72 7.75 -37.02
C GLY A 719 16.86 6.96 -36.03
N PHE A 720 15.75 7.56 -35.57
CA PHE A 720 14.83 6.93 -34.63
C PHE A 720 13.92 5.93 -35.37
N ALA A 721 14.16 4.63 -35.19
CA ALA A 721 13.54 3.57 -35.98
C ALA A 721 13.24 2.32 -35.13
N ALA A 722 12.49 1.37 -35.70
CA ALA A 722 12.18 0.11 -35.06
C ALA A 722 13.45 -0.74 -34.84
N VAL A 723 13.54 -1.40 -33.68
CA VAL A 723 14.70 -2.23 -33.30
C VAL A 723 14.27 -3.60 -32.75
N GLU A 724 15.11 -4.61 -32.97
CA GLU A 724 14.94 -5.95 -32.41
C GLU A 724 16.18 -6.34 -31.59
N ARG A 725 16.02 -6.50 -30.27
CA ARG A 725 17.10 -6.86 -29.34
C ARG A 725 16.58 -7.63 -28.13
N PRO A 726 17.44 -8.41 -27.42
CA PRO A 726 17.04 -9.04 -26.17
C PRO A 726 16.64 -8.01 -25.11
N ARG A 727 15.62 -8.36 -24.30
CA ARG A 727 15.10 -7.50 -23.23
C ARG A 727 16.17 -7.12 -22.21
N GLY A 728 16.10 -5.88 -21.75
CA GLY A 728 17.02 -5.30 -20.77
C GLY A 728 18.36 -4.83 -21.33
N GLN A 729 18.56 -4.91 -22.65
CA GLN A 729 19.75 -4.40 -23.34
C GLN A 729 19.58 -2.96 -23.88
N ASN A 730 18.59 -2.23 -23.38
CA ASN A 730 18.38 -0.82 -23.70
C ASN A 730 19.52 0.06 -23.14
N THR A 731 20.07 0.90 -24.00
CA THR A 731 21.22 1.75 -23.66
C THR A 731 20.81 2.92 -22.76
N ALA A 732 19.73 3.62 -23.13
CA ALA A 732 19.12 4.67 -22.31
C ALA A 732 18.18 4.10 -21.23
N ARG A 733 17.90 4.91 -20.22
CA ARG A 733 16.99 4.61 -19.08
C ARG A 733 15.53 4.87 -19.43
N VAL A 734 15.18 4.76 -20.70
CA VAL A 734 13.82 4.85 -21.24
C VAL A 734 13.70 3.83 -22.37
N VAL A 735 12.56 3.15 -22.42
CA VAL A 735 12.17 2.25 -23.50
C VAL A 735 10.98 2.89 -24.22
N THR A 736 11.08 3.01 -25.53
CA THR A 736 10.06 3.62 -26.38
C THR A 736 9.59 2.63 -27.43
N GLY A 737 8.35 2.74 -27.88
CA GLY A 737 7.83 1.87 -28.94
C GLY A 737 6.39 2.15 -29.31
N VAL A 738 5.88 1.43 -30.30
CA VAL A 738 4.47 1.50 -30.72
C VAL A 738 3.81 0.19 -30.36
N ILE A 739 2.59 0.24 -29.82
CA ILE A 739 1.76 -0.94 -29.59
C ILE A 739 0.40 -0.80 -30.26
N ASP A 740 -0.04 -1.92 -30.83
CA ASP A 740 -1.35 -2.09 -31.43
C ASP A 740 -2.16 -3.10 -30.62
N SER A 741 -3.07 -2.62 -29.76
CA SER A 741 -3.93 -3.49 -28.96
C SER A 741 -5.32 -3.66 -29.58
N ARG A 742 -5.88 -4.87 -29.52
CA ARG A 742 -7.25 -5.16 -30.01
C ARG A 742 -8.16 -5.58 -28.85
N PRO A 743 -9.12 -4.73 -28.44
CA PRO A 743 -10.11 -5.12 -27.43
C PRO A 743 -10.96 -6.29 -27.87
N ALA A 744 -11.28 -7.20 -26.94
CA ALA A 744 -12.13 -8.35 -27.21
C ALA A 744 -13.49 -7.90 -27.77
N GLY A 745 -13.92 -8.49 -28.90
CA GLY A 745 -15.19 -8.14 -29.56
C GLY A 745 -15.19 -6.82 -30.34
N SER A 746 -14.06 -6.10 -30.44
CA SER A 746 -13.93 -4.88 -31.25
C SER A 746 -13.08 -5.11 -32.49
N THR A 747 -13.51 -4.57 -33.64
CA THR A 747 -12.69 -4.50 -34.86
C THR A 747 -11.71 -3.33 -34.86
N ALA A 748 -11.92 -2.34 -33.98
CA ALA A 748 -11.06 -1.17 -33.86
C ALA A 748 -9.76 -1.51 -33.11
N THR A 749 -8.62 -1.13 -33.70
CA THR A 749 -7.28 -1.25 -33.10
C THR A 749 -6.94 0.04 -32.36
N ILE A 750 -6.49 -0.07 -31.12
CA ILE A 750 -5.99 1.06 -30.33
C ILE A 750 -4.48 1.10 -30.53
N ARG A 751 -4.03 2.04 -31.37
CA ARG A 751 -2.62 2.31 -31.64
C ARG A 751 -2.12 3.48 -30.80
N ARG A 752 -0.93 3.33 -30.20
CA ARG A 752 -0.36 4.31 -29.26
C ARG A 752 1.16 4.21 -29.19
N VAL A 753 1.81 5.32 -28.88
CA VAL A 753 3.26 5.36 -28.58
C VAL A 753 3.47 5.18 -27.08
N LEU A 754 4.34 4.26 -26.68
CA LEU A 754 4.72 4.03 -25.29
C LEU A 754 6.06 4.70 -24.99
N ILE A 755 6.11 5.37 -23.84
CA ILE A 755 7.31 5.94 -23.22
C ILE A 755 7.38 5.34 -21.81
N MET A 756 8.39 4.50 -21.56
CA MET A 756 8.50 3.78 -20.29
C MET A 756 9.87 4.06 -19.66
N ASN A 757 9.88 4.74 -18.52
CA ASN A 757 11.12 4.96 -17.77
C ASN A 757 11.63 3.63 -17.17
N GLU A 758 12.95 3.43 -17.18
CA GLU A 758 13.63 2.21 -16.74
C GLU A 758 14.38 2.47 -15.42
N PRO A 759 13.77 2.17 -14.25
CA PRO A 759 14.27 2.67 -12.97
C PRO A 759 15.43 1.86 -12.37
N SER A 760 15.93 0.80 -13.01
CA SER A 760 17.02 -0.02 -12.45
C SER A 760 18.36 0.72 -12.36
N ARG A 761 18.52 1.83 -13.07
CA ARG A 761 19.74 2.67 -13.09
C ARG A 761 19.39 4.10 -12.66
N ASP A 762 19.96 4.56 -11.54
CA ASP A 762 19.71 5.86 -10.88
C ASP A 762 18.24 6.31 -10.83
N LEU A 763 17.32 5.36 -10.69
CA LEU A 763 15.87 5.62 -10.71
C LEU A 763 15.46 6.41 -11.97
N ALA A 764 15.99 6.03 -13.13
CA ALA A 764 15.71 6.65 -14.43
C ALA A 764 15.92 8.17 -14.46
N SER A 765 17.03 8.65 -13.89
CA SER A 765 17.41 10.06 -14.04
C SER A 765 17.57 10.44 -15.52
N LEU A 766 17.17 11.67 -15.83
CA LEU A 766 17.01 12.20 -17.17
C LEU A 766 18.29 12.93 -17.60
N ALA A 767 19.03 12.31 -18.53
CA ALA A 767 20.11 12.97 -19.26
C ALA A 767 19.70 13.19 -20.72
N GLU A 768 20.57 13.84 -21.50
CA GLU A 768 20.34 14.07 -22.94
C GLU A 768 19.87 12.82 -23.69
N PRO A 769 20.46 11.62 -23.52
CA PRO A 769 20.05 10.45 -24.29
C PRO A 769 18.62 9.99 -24.00
N GLU A 770 18.16 10.10 -22.75
CA GLU A 770 16.78 9.82 -22.36
C GLU A 770 15.82 10.89 -22.92
N CYS A 771 16.16 12.17 -22.72
CA CYS A 771 15.38 13.30 -23.20
C CYS A 771 15.18 13.28 -24.72
N ARG A 772 16.23 12.97 -25.49
CA ARG A 772 16.18 12.87 -26.94
C ARG A 772 15.22 11.77 -27.43
N ARG A 773 15.14 10.64 -26.72
CA ARG A 773 14.18 9.55 -27.03
C ARG A 773 12.75 9.91 -26.68
N ILE A 774 12.53 10.62 -25.58
CA ILE A 774 11.21 11.12 -25.21
C ILE A 774 10.70 12.10 -26.28
N ILE A 775 11.54 13.04 -26.72
CA ILE A 775 11.20 13.96 -27.81
C ILE A 775 10.87 13.20 -29.10
N ALA A 776 11.73 12.25 -29.51
CA ALA A 776 11.50 11.46 -30.72
C ALA A 776 10.23 10.60 -30.65
N ALA A 777 9.88 10.08 -29.48
CA ALA A 777 8.62 9.36 -29.28
C ALA A 777 7.40 10.29 -29.40
N LEU A 778 7.47 11.53 -28.89
CA LEU A 778 6.41 12.53 -29.08
C LEU A 778 6.31 13.01 -30.52
N ASP A 779 7.43 13.11 -31.23
CA ASP A 779 7.46 13.38 -32.67
C ASP A 779 6.80 12.26 -33.47
N LEU A 780 7.12 11.01 -33.15
CA LEU A 780 6.48 9.83 -33.75
C LEU A 780 4.97 9.80 -33.47
N ALA A 781 4.55 10.14 -32.24
CA ALA A 781 3.13 10.23 -31.88
C ALA A 781 2.41 11.31 -32.71
N ALA A 782 3.06 12.46 -32.91
CA ALA A 782 2.53 13.55 -33.71
C ALA A 782 2.44 13.20 -35.21
N GLU A 783 3.47 12.56 -35.76
CA GLU A 783 3.51 12.09 -37.16
C GLU A 783 2.39 11.07 -37.43
N LEU A 784 2.19 10.14 -36.50
CA LEU A 784 1.16 9.10 -36.62
C LEU A 784 -0.25 9.58 -36.24
N GLY A 785 -0.38 10.75 -35.61
CA GLY A 785 -1.67 11.27 -35.14
C GLY A 785 -2.32 10.43 -34.02
N ILE A 786 -1.51 9.82 -33.15
CA ILE A 786 -1.95 8.89 -32.09
C ILE A 786 -1.56 9.39 -30.70
N PRO A 787 -2.22 8.93 -29.62
CA PRO A 787 -1.86 9.30 -28.26
C PRO A 787 -0.52 8.69 -27.83
N ALA A 788 0.12 9.34 -26.86
CA ALA A 788 1.27 8.81 -26.14
C ALA A 788 0.87 8.31 -24.74
N GLU A 789 1.39 7.16 -24.34
CA GLU A 789 1.30 6.60 -22.99
C GLU A 789 2.66 6.67 -22.32
N TRP A 790 2.71 7.31 -21.14
CA TRP A 790 3.94 7.47 -20.40
C TRP A 790 3.86 6.79 -19.04
N TYR A 791 4.61 5.70 -18.87
CA TYR A 791 4.83 5.04 -17.59
C TYR A 791 6.02 5.70 -16.88
N ALA A 792 5.68 6.66 -16.00
CA ALA A 792 6.62 7.61 -15.44
C ALA A 792 7.16 7.16 -14.07
N VAL A 793 8.49 7.10 -13.99
CA VAL A 793 9.28 6.96 -12.76
C VAL A 793 10.61 7.66 -13.00
N SER A 794 10.97 8.68 -12.22
CA SER A 794 12.25 9.38 -12.41
C SER A 794 12.72 10.14 -11.18
N SER A 795 14.02 10.08 -10.88
CA SER A 795 14.69 10.97 -9.92
C SER A 795 14.95 12.39 -10.46
N GLY A 796 14.45 12.73 -11.65
CA GLY A 796 14.60 14.05 -12.26
C GLY A 796 15.83 14.16 -13.14
N ALA A 797 16.32 15.39 -13.38
CA ALA A 797 17.51 15.62 -14.19
C ALA A 797 18.73 14.90 -13.58
N ARG A 798 19.55 14.26 -14.42
CA ARG A 798 20.75 13.56 -13.98
C ARG A 798 21.74 14.53 -13.36
N ILE A 799 22.19 14.19 -12.16
CA ILE A 799 23.26 14.87 -11.43
C ILE A 799 24.44 13.90 -11.35
N ALA A 800 25.59 14.28 -11.92
CA ALA A 800 26.81 13.49 -11.83
C ALA A 800 28.04 14.41 -11.75
N MET A 801 29.19 13.87 -11.35
CA MET A 801 30.43 14.67 -11.29
C MET A 801 30.92 15.11 -12.68
N ASP A 802 30.54 14.35 -13.72
CA ASP A 802 30.90 14.54 -15.11
C ASP A 802 29.77 15.15 -15.96
N SER A 803 28.60 15.45 -15.38
CA SER A 803 27.48 16.07 -16.10
C SER A 803 26.58 16.95 -15.22
N GLY A 804 26.11 18.08 -15.73
CA GLY A 804 25.30 19.05 -14.98
C GLY A 804 24.22 19.76 -15.80
N THR A 805 24.46 21.03 -16.13
CA THR A 805 23.45 21.94 -16.71
C THR A 805 22.95 21.52 -18.09
N GLU A 806 23.76 20.80 -18.86
CA GLU A 806 23.34 20.22 -20.14
C GLU A 806 22.14 19.25 -20.00
N ASN A 807 22.01 18.57 -18.85
CA ASN A 807 20.84 17.75 -18.54
C ASN A 807 19.61 18.62 -18.20
N LEU A 808 19.80 19.82 -17.65
CA LEU A 808 18.72 20.80 -17.47
C LEU A 808 18.24 21.34 -18.82
N ASP A 809 19.14 21.64 -19.74
CA ASP A 809 18.77 22.08 -21.10
C ASP A 809 18.03 20.97 -21.86
N ALA A 810 18.49 19.72 -21.72
CA ALA A 810 17.82 18.56 -22.31
C ALA A 810 16.41 18.33 -21.75
N THR A 811 16.24 18.45 -20.43
CA THR A 811 14.92 18.34 -19.80
C THR A 811 14.00 19.52 -20.17
N ALA A 812 14.53 20.73 -20.31
CA ALA A 812 13.78 21.89 -20.82
C ALA A 812 13.32 21.70 -22.28
N ALA A 813 14.12 21.04 -23.12
CA ALA A 813 13.73 20.69 -24.48
C ALA A 813 12.54 19.70 -24.51
N VAL A 814 12.52 18.72 -23.60
CA VAL A 814 11.36 17.82 -23.42
C VAL A 814 10.13 18.60 -22.98
N LEU A 815 10.27 19.49 -21.99
CA LEU A 815 9.17 20.34 -21.51
C LEU A 815 8.55 21.15 -22.64
N ARG A 816 9.39 21.82 -23.43
CA ARG A 816 8.96 22.57 -24.62
C ARG A 816 8.19 21.68 -25.58
N ARG A 817 8.70 20.47 -25.86
CA ARG A 817 8.05 19.57 -26.82
C ARG A 817 6.69 19.08 -26.34
N ILE A 818 6.53 18.81 -25.04
CA ILE A 818 5.24 18.45 -24.42
C ILE A 818 4.24 19.60 -24.58
N ILE A 819 4.66 20.85 -24.33
CA ILE A 819 3.80 22.02 -24.48
C ILE A 819 3.35 22.16 -25.94
N GLU A 820 4.29 22.09 -26.90
CA GLU A 820 3.97 22.15 -28.33
C GLU A 820 3.04 21.01 -28.77
N PHE A 821 3.23 19.79 -28.25
CA PHE A 821 2.40 18.63 -28.54
C PHE A 821 0.97 18.78 -28.00
N THR A 822 0.82 19.14 -26.72
CA THR A 822 -0.49 19.23 -26.06
C THR A 822 -1.29 20.44 -26.54
N GLN A 823 -0.64 21.59 -26.81
CA GLN A 823 -1.31 22.76 -27.39
C GLN A 823 -1.79 22.53 -28.83
N ALA A 824 -1.15 21.61 -29.56
CA ALA A 824 -1.61 21.15 -30.86
C ALA A 824 -2.77 20.13 -30.79
N GLY A 825 -3.23 19.76 -29.59
CA GLY A 825 -4.30 18.78 -29.36
C GLY A 825 -3.81 17.34 -29.18
N GLY A 826 -2.49 17.13 -29.07
CA GLY A 826 -1.89 15.85 -28.74
C GLY A 826 -2.25 15.39 -27.31
N GLU A 827 -2.55 14.11 -27.16
CA GLU A 827 -2.93 13.51 -25.88
C GLU A 827 -1.75 12.70 -25.31
N ILE A 828 -1.37 13.02 -24.07
CA ILE A 828 -0.37 12.25 -23.30
C ILE A 828 -1.06 11.71 -22.05
N ASN A 829 -1.15 10.39 -21.94
CA ASN A 829 -1.69 9.71 -20.77
C ASN A 829 -0.53 9.26 -19.88
N VAL A 830 -0.52 9.69 -18.62
CA VAL A 830 0.58 9.46 -17.69
C VAL A 830 0.16 8.47 -16.61
N VAL A 831 0.95 7.42 -16.45
CA VAL A 831 0.84 6.44 -15.37
C VAL A 831 2.06 6.59 -14.47
N VAL A 832 1.85 7.13 -13.27
CA VAL A 832 2.93 7.30 -12.28
C VAL A 832 3.15 5.97 -11.57
N VAL A 833 4.24 5.28 -11.94
CA VAL A 833 4.58 3.93 -11.45
C VAL A 833 5.66 3.93 -10.37
N GLY A 834 6.08 5.11 -9.91
CA GLY A 834 7.09 5.28 -8.86
C GLY A 834 7.11 6.70 -8.30
N VAL A 835 8.29 7.13 -7.81
CA VAL A 835 8.49 8.51 -7.37
C VAL A 835 9.01 9.32 -8.57
N ASN A 836 8.33 10.41 -8.90
CA ASN A 836 8.72 11.39 -9.89
C ASN A 836 9.24 12.65 -9.17
N VAL A 837 10.42 13.11 -9.57
CA VAL A 837 11.11 14.26 -8.96
C VAL A 837 11.41 15.31 -10.02
N GLY A 838 11.23 16.58 -9.67
CA GLY A 838 11.69 17.73 -10.45
C GLY A 838 11.12 17.73 -11.87
N ALA A 839 12.00 17.63 -12.88
CA ALA A 839 11.64 17.71 -14.29
C ALA A 839 10.51 16.75 -14.70
N GLN A 840 10.55 15.49 -14.25
CA GLN A 840 9.49 14.53 -14.57
C GLN A 840 8.13 14.97 -14.02
N SER A 841 8.07 15.47 -12.78
CA SER A 841 6.83 16.00 -12.20
C SER A 841 6.27 17.19 -13.00
N TYR A 842 7.14 18.03 -13.57
CA TYR A 842 6.72 19.08 -14.50
C TYR A 842 6.24 18.53 -15.84
N PHE A 843 6.86 17.48 -16.37
CA PHE A 843 6.39 16.80 -17.59
C PHE A 843 4.99 16.21 -17.39
N ASP A 844 4.77 15.54 -16.26
CA ASP A 844 3.46 14.98 -15.89
C ASP A 844 2.41 16.08 -15.78
N ALA A 845 2.80 17.25 -15.22
CA ALA A 845 1.93 18.41 -15.10
C ALA A 845 1.54 18.97 -16.47
N GLU A 846 2.51 19.32 -17.32
CA GLU A 846 2.27 19.84 -18.68
C GLU A 846 1.51 18.85 -19.57
N ALA A 847 1.61 17.55 -19.30
CA ALA A 847 0.87 16.52 -20.01
C ALA A 847 -0.64 16.46 -19.64
N THR A 848 -1.02 16.75 -18.37
CA THR A 848 -2.33 16.31 -17.83
C THR A 848 -3.04 17.25 -16.86
N MET A 849 -2.35 18.26 -16.32
CA MET A 849 -2.85 19.08 -15.22
C MET A 849 -3.40 20.44 -15.67
N LEU A 850 -2.90 20.97 -16.78
CA LEU A 850 -3.25 22.30 -17.28
C LEU A 850 -4.61 22.29 -17.97
N MET A 851 -5.23 23.46 -18.07
CA MET A 851 -6.60 23.61 -18.56
C MET A 851 -6.81 23.01 -19.95
N HIS A 852 -5.85 23.14 -20.87
CA HIS A 852 -5.98 22.66 -22.26
C HIS A 852 -5.69 21.17 -22.46
N THR A 853 -5.21 20.48 -21.42
CA THR A 853 -4.76 19.08 -21.56
C THR A 853 -5.93 18.10 -21.61
N SER A 854 -5.87 17.11 -22.50
CA SER A 854 -6.90 16.06 -22.64
C SER A 854 -6.53 14.72 -22.02
N GLY A 855 -5.25 14.55 -21.67
CA GLY A 855 -4.72 13.31 -21.11
C GLY A 855 -5.21 13.01 -19.70
N VAL A 856 -5.01 11.76 -19.28
CA VAL A 856 -5.29 11.30 -17.91
C VAL A 856 -4.01 11.12 -17.12
N LEU A 857 -4.09 11.37 -15.81
CA LEU A 857 -3.04 11.00 -14.86
C LEU A 857 -3.55 9.94 -13.89
N ILE A 858 -2.86 8.81 -13.86
CA ILE A 858 -3.17 7.67 -13.00
C ILE A 858 -1.99 7.44 -12.05
N MET A 859 -2.25 7.48 -10.74
CA MET A 859 -1.23 7.14 -9.74
C MET A 859 -1.37 5.69 -9.29
N VAL A 860 -0.25 4.96 -9.31
CA VAL A 860 -0.21 3.54 -8.93
C VAL A 860 0.35 3.35 -7.52
N GLY A 861 -0.35 2.62 -6.67
CA GLY A 861 0.14 2.21 -5.35
C GLY A 861 0.63 3.39 -4.48
N ARG A 862 1.88 3.33 -4.01
CA ARG A 862 2.56 4.37 -3.20
C ARG A 862 3.42 5.33 -4.04
N SER A 863 3.03 5.58 -5.29
CA SER A 863 3.69 6.58 -6.15
C SER A 863 3.54 8.00 -5.59
N ALA A 864 4.45 8.89 -5.99
CA ALA A 864 4.46 10.29 -5.57
C ALA A 864 5.04 11.18 -6.66
N MET A 865 4.50 12.39 -6.82
CA MET A 865 5.08 13.45 -7.64
C MET A 865 5.57 14.58 -6.74
N VAL A 866 6.88 14.80 -6.70
CA VAL A 866 7.52 15.83 -5.86
C VAL A 866 8.42 16.73 -6.71
N LEU A 867 8.67 17.95 -6.24
CA LEU A 867 9.68 18.83 -6.85
C LEU A 867 11.07 18.52 -6.27
N THR A 868 11.13 18.27 -4.97
CA THR A 868 12.34 17.96 -4.22
C THR A 868 12.04 16.77 -3.30
N GLY A 869 12.91 15.77 -3.29
CA GLY A 869 12.76 14.62 -2.39
C GLY A 869 12.89 15.04 -0.92
N LYS A 870 12.23 14.30 -0.01
CA LYS A 870 12.20 14.56 1.44
C LYS A 870 13.56 14.92 2.03
N GLN A 871 14.57 14.05 1.86
CA GLN A 871 15.88 14.26 2.46
C GLN A 871 16.53 15.56 1.98
N ALA A 872 16.42 15.88 0.68
CA ALA A 872 16.97 17.12 0.14
C ALA A 872 16.25 18.37 0.68
N LEU A 873 14.94 18.29 0.94
CA LEU A 873 14.21 19.36 1.63
C LEU A 873 14.74 19.55 3.05
N GLU A 874 14.88 18.47 3.83
CA GLU A 874 15.39 18.53 5.21
C GLU A 874 16.81 19.12 5.27
N PHE A 875 17.71 18.68 4.38
CA PHE A 875 19.06 19.23 4.29
C PHE A 875 19.07 20.71 3.94
N SER A 876 18.12 21.16 3.13
CA SER A 876 17.99 22.58 2.77
C SER A 876 17.32 23.43 3.86
N GLY A 877 16.86 22.83 4.98
CA GLY A 877 16.10 23.51 6.03
C GLY A 877 14.61 23.69 5.71
N GLY A 878 14.09 22.95 4.74
CA GLY A 878 12.69 22.99 4.33
C GLY A 878 11.80 22.06 5.16
N VAL A 879 10.50 22.40 5.23
CA VAL A 879 9.50 21.55 5.87
C VAL A 879 9.21 20.35 4.97
N ALA A 880 9.58 19.15 5.43
CA ALA A 880 9.27 17.89 4.75
C ALA A 880 8.17 17.12 5.50
N ALA A 881 7.47 16.25 4.76
CA ALA A 881 6.60 15.25 5.37
C ALA A 881 7.42 14.01 5.81
N GLU A 882 6.74 13.01 6.35
CA GLU A 882 7.38 11.79 6.85
C GLU A 882 8.10 11.00 5.74
N ASP A 883 7.52 11.00 4.53
CA ASP A 883 8.03 10.36 3.32
C ASP A 883 7.65 11.17 2.04
N ASN A 884 8.17 10.75 0.87
CA ASN A 884 7.80 11.38 -0.41
C ASN A 884 6.29 11.25 -0.72
N THR A 885 5.64 10.18 -0.26
CA THR A 885 4.18 9.98 -0.38
C THR A 885 3.40 11.06 0.38
N GLY A 886 3.91 11.51 1.52
CA GLY A 886 3.36 12.60 2.31
C GLY A 886 3.47 13.96 1.62
N ILE A 887 4.44 14.14 0.73
CA ILE A 887 4.68 15.38 -0.02
C ILE A 887 3.91 15.42 -1.34
N GLY A 888 3.79 14.27 -2.02
CA GLY A 888 3.30 14.21 -3.41
C GLY A 888 2.43 13.02 -3.77
N GLY A 889 2.02 12.20 -2.79
CA GLY A 889 1.20 11.01 -3.01
C GLY A 889 -0.28 11.32 -3.26
N TYR A 890 -1.00 10.34 -3.82
CA TYR A 890 -2.41 10.48 -4.19
C TYR A 890 -3.31 10.83 -3.01
N ALA A 891 -3.25 10.06 -1.92
CA ALA A 891 -4.23 10.16 -0.83
C ALA A 891 -4.21 11.51 -0.10
N ARG A 892 -3.03 12.10 0.08
CA ARG A 892 -2.84 13.35 0.86
C ARG A 892 -2.80 14.60 -0.01
N ILE A 893 -2.27 14.50 -1.24
CA ILE A 893 -1.91 15.67 -2.05
C ILE A 893 -2.56 15.62 -3.42
N ALA A 894 -2.09 14.72 -4.30
CA ALA A 894 -2.42 14.78 -5.72
C ALA A 894 -3.88 14.42 -6.06
N GLY A 895 -4.53 13.57 -5.25
CA GLY A 895 -5.97 13.29 -5.36
C GLY A 895 -6.80 14.47 -4.83
N PRO A 896 -6.61 14.89 -3.57
CA PRO A 896 -7.30 16.03 -2.95
C PRO A 896 -7.25 17.34 -3.72
N ASN A 897 -6.12 17.67 -4.37
CA ASN A 897 -5.99 18.91 -5.15
C ASN A 897 -6.37 18.76 -6.64
N GLY A 898 -6.76 17.56 -7.06
CA GLY A 898 -7.19 17.25 -8.42
C GLY A 898 -6.07 17.13 -9.46
N GLN A 899 -4.80 17.07 -9.07
CA GLN A 899 -3.72 16.82 -10.03
C GLN A 899 -3.82 15.42 -10.64
N ALA A 900 -4.01 14.40 -9.80
CA ALA A 900 -4.27 13.03 -10.23
C ALA A 900 -5.77 12.81 -10.46
N GLN A 901 -6.10 12.20 -11.60
CA GLN A 901 -7.48 11.93 -12.00
C GLN A 901 -7.97 10.61 -11.43
N PHE A 902 -7.06 9.64 -11.31
CA PHE A 902 -7.32 8.29 -10.85
C PHE A 902 -6.22 7.79 -9.92
N TRP A 903 -6.60 6.85 -9.06
CA TRP A 903 -5.68 6.02 -8.30
C TRP A 903 -6.07 4.57 -8.47
N VAL A 904 -5.06 3.72 -8.56
CA VAL A 904 -5.21 2.27 -8.67
C VAL A 904 -4.13 1.58 -7.86
N ALA A 905 -4.40 0.34 -7.45
CA ALA A 905 -3.43 -0.44 -6.71
C ALA A 905 -2.20 -0.76 -7.57
N ASP A 906 -2.39 -1.08 -8.86
CA ASP A 906 -1.37 -1.62 -9.75
C ASP A 906 -1.42 -1.20 -11.21
N VAL A 907 -0.34 -1.57 -11.91
CA VAL A 907 -0.13 -1.24 -13.32
C VAL A 907 -1.17 -1.94 -14.20
N GLU A 908 -1.61 -3.15 -13.86
CA GLU A 908 -2.66 -3.85 -14.60
C GLU A 908 -3.99 -3.10 -14.52
N SER A 909 -4.38 -2.71 -13.31
CA SER A 909 -5.53 -1.84 -13.06
C SER A 909 -5.38 -0.48 -13.74
N ALA A 910 -4.18 0.08 -13.80
CA ALA A 910 -3.91 1.33 -14.53
C ALA A 910 -4.15 1.15 -16.03
N CYS A 911 -3.67 0.05 -16.61
CA CYS A 911 -3.91 -0.29 -18.01
C CYS A 911 -5.41 -0.50 -18.27
N ALA A 912 -6.14 -1.16 -17.37
CA ALA A 912 -7.59 -1.31 -17.47
C ALA A 912 -8.31 0.05 -17.50
N VAL A 913 -7.92 0.98 -16.62
CA VAL A 913 -8.45 2.35 -16.64
C VAL A 913 -8.11 3.08 -17.94
N LEU A 914 -6.89 2.94 -18.46
CA LEU A 914 -6.51 3.50 -19.76
C LEU A 914 -7.35 2.93 -20.90
N PHE A 915 -7.58 1.62 -20.95
CA PHE A 915 -8.44 1.02 -21.96
C PHE A 915 -9.88 1.53 -21.87
N ARG A 916 -10.45 1.66 -20.67
CA ARG A 916 -11.78 2.30 -20.48
C ARG A 916 -11.79 3.77 -20.91
N HIS A 917 -10.71 4.49 -20.65
CA HIS A 917 -10.52 5.85 -21.13
C HIS A 917 -10.47 5.87 -22.66
N TYR A 918 -9.72 5.01 -23.33
CA TYR A 918 -9.72 4.95 -24.80
C TYR A 918 -11.09 4.58 -25.36
N GLU A 919 -11.78 3.58 -24.81
CA GLU A 919 -13.11 3.20 -25.29
C GLU A 919 -14.15 4.34 -25.22
N SER A 920 -13.92 5.31 -24.33
CA SER A 920 -14.71 6.53 -24.21
C SER A 920 -14.05 7.75 -24.89
N SER A 921 -12.80 7.67 -25.35
CA SER A 921 -12.00 8.77 -25.94
C SER A 921 -11.66 8.58 -27.42
N LEU A 922 -12.01 7.44 -28.02
CA LEU A 922 -11.82 7.16 -29.45
C LEU A 922 -12.41 8.31 -30.30
N PRO A 923 -11.84 8.58 -31.49
CA PRO A 923 -12.07 9.83 -32.21
C PRO A 923 -13.56 10.14 -32.42
N HIS A 924 -13.89 11.41 -32.20
CA HIS A 924 -15.17 12.10 -32.41
C HIS A 924 -16.29 11.27 -33.04
N GLY A 925 -17.31 10.97 -32.23
CA GLY A 925 -18.52 10.30 -32.71
C GLY A 925 -18.37 8.80 -32.87
N ALA A 926 -17.35 8.18 -32.27
CA ALA A 926 -17.24 6.73 -32.13
C ALA A 926 -18.53 6.17 -31.51
N TRP A 927 -19.34 5.56 -32.37
CA TRP A 927 -20.59 4.90 -32.01
C TRP A 927 -20.33 3.41 -31.88
N ARG A 928 -20.85 2.78 -30.83
CA ARG A 928 -20.90 1.33 -30.71
C ARG A 928 -22.34 0.88 -30.47
N PRO A 929 -22.71 -0.32 -30.95
CA PRO A 929 -24.00 -0.90 -30.61
C PRO A 929 -24.20 -0.95 -29.10
N THR A 930 -25.38 -0.54 -28.64
CA THR A 930 -25.83 -0.69 -27.25
C THR A 930 -27.06 -1.58 -27.23
N THR A 931 -27.19 -2.35 -26.16
CA THR A 931 -28.37 -3.15 -25.83
C THR A 931 -29.42 -2.34 -25.05
N ASP A 932 -29.10 -1.12 -24.62
CA ASP A 932 -30.01 -0.22 -23.90
C ASP A 932 -30.88 0.59 -24.88
N PRO A 933 -32.22 0.42 -24.90
CA PRO A 933 -33.09 1.11 -25.85
C PRO A 933 -32.95 2.63 -25.83
N VAL A 934 -33.03 3.24 -27.01
CA VAL A 934 -32.97 4.70 -27.18
C VAL A 934 -34.19 5.38 -26.55
N ASP A 935 -35.36 4.75 -26.66
CA ASP A 935 -36.67 5.21 -26.18
C ASP A 935 -36.98 4.82 -24.72
N ARG A 936 -35.98 4.35 -23.96
CA ARG A 936 -36.18 3.95 -22.56
C ARG A 936 -36.60 5.14 -21.70
N ASP A 937 -37.75 5.00 -21.05
CA ASP A 937 -38.20 5.90 -20.00
C ASP A 937 -37.26 5.85 -18.78
N ILE A 938 -36.77 7.02 -18.38
CA ILE A 938 -35.87 7.18 -17.22
C ILE A 938 -36.63 7.37 -15.90
N THR A 939 -37.92 7.69 -15.94
CA THR A 939 -38.70 8.00 -14.75
C THR A 939 -38.81 6.84 -13.74
N PRO A 940 -38.93 5.55 -14.14
CA PRO A 940 -38.95 4.44 -13.17
C PRO A 940 -37.56 4.09 -12.61
N TYR A 941 -36.49 4.73 -13.06
CA TYR A 941 -35.13 4.42 -12.62
C TYR A 941 -34.98 4.66 -11.11
N PRO A 942 -34.40 3.72 -10.34
CA PRO A 942 -34.29 3.86 -8.89
C PRO A 942 -33.39 5.03 -8.49
N HIS A 943 -33.85 5.82 -7.53
CA HIS A 943 -33.06 6.89 -6.93
C HIS A 943 -32.25 6.36 -5.73
N ARG A 944 -30.96 6.69 -5.67
CA ARG A 944 -30.10 6.27 -4.56
C ARG A 944 -30.30 7.17 -3.34
N ASN A 945 -30.90 6.64 -2.28
CA ASN A 945 -31.04 7.32 -0.98
C ASN A 945 -29.80 7.14 -0.10
N SER A 946 -28.63 7.47 -0.64
CA SER A 946 -27.36 7.40 0.11
C SER A 946 -27.22 8.65 0.99
N GLY A 947 -27.42 8.48 2.29
CA GLY A 947 -27.29 9.52 3.33
C GLY A 947 -28.55 10.35 3.53
N ASN A 948 -29.45 9.89 4.43
CA ASN A 948 -30.53 10.57 5.18
C ASN A 948 -31.16 11.91 4.68
N GLY A 949 -31.19 12.20 3.37
CA GLY A 949 -31.51 13.55 2.87
C GLY A 949 -32.55 13.63 1.76
N THR A 950 -33.02 12.51 1.21
CA THR A 950 -33.96 12.50 0.07
C THR A 950 -35.06 11.48 0.27
N ALA A 951 -36.32 11.87 -0.02
CA ALA A 951 -37.49 11.01 0.10
C ALA A 951 -37.91 10.35 -1.24
N PHE A 952 -37.11 10.53 -2.29
CA PHE A 952 -37.43 10.03 -3.63
C PHE A 952 -37.08 8.55 -3.76
N ALA A 953 -38.01 7.74 -4.26
CA ALA A 953 -37.79 6.34 -4.61
C ALA A 953 -37.29 6.20 -6.06
N THR A 954 -37.74 7.08 -6.96
CA THR A 954 -37.42 7.03 -8.39
C THR A 954 -36.99 8.39 -8.94
N VAL A 955 -36.28 8.40 -10.07
CA VAL A 955 -35.87 9.63 -10.77
C VAL A 955 -37.09 10.44 -11.23
N GLY A 956 -38.20 9.79 -11.61
CA GLY A 956 -39.44 10.46 -11.99
C GLY A 956 -40.04 11.32 -10.88
N GLU A 957 -39.90 10.92 -9.61
CA GLU A 957 -40.42 11.71 -8.48
C GLU A 957 -39.67 13.04 -8.30
N ILE A 958 -38.40 13.13 -8.71
CA ILE A 958 -37.65 14.39 -8.75
C ILE A 958 -38.35 15.41 -9.65
N PHE A 959 -38.89 14.90 -10.77
CA PHE A 959 -39.60 15.67 -11.79
C PHE A 959 -41.13 15.66 -11.62
N SER A 960 -41.67 15.09 -10.56
CA SER A 960 -43.11 15.07 -10.32
C SER A 960 -43.58 16.35 -9.62
N ALA A 961 -44.68 16.94 -10.09
CA ALA A 961 -45.33 18.05 -9.37
C ALA A 961 -45.87 17.61 -7.99
N ALA A 962 -46.25 16.34 -7.82
CA ALA A 962 -46.76 15.83 -6.55
C ALA A 962 -45.67 15.70 -5.49
N HIS A 963 -44.46 15.28 -5.89
CA HIS A 963 -43.35 15.02 -4.97
C HIS A 963 -42.37 16.19 -4.88
N ASN A 964 -42.27 17.05 -5.90
CA ASN A 964 -41.36 18.19 -5.97
C ASN A 964 -41.96 19.36 -6.78
N PRO A 965 -43.06 19.98 -6.29
CA PRO A 965 -43.83 20.99 -7.03
C PRO A 965 -42.98 22.21 -7.45
N ASP A 966 -42.07 22.65 -6.59
CA ASP A 966 -41.24 23.82 -6.82
C ASP A 966 -39.86 23.49 -7.41
N ARG A 967 -39.50 22.22 -7.66
CA ARG A 967 -38.12 21.83 -8.00
C ARG A 967 -37.08 22.35 -6.98
N LYS A 968 -37.39 22.32 -5.69
CA LYS A 968 -36.51 22.83 -4.59
C LYS A 968 -35.93 21.70 -3.73
N ARG A 969 -36.53 20.52 -3.73
CA ARG A 969 -36.07 19.41 -2.89
C ARG A 969 -34.73 18.87 -3.40
N PRO A 970 -33.76 18.60 -2.50
CA PRO A 970 -32.46 18.06 -2.89
C PRO A 970 -32.61 16.64 -3.46
N PHE A 971 -31.73 16.27 -4.39
CA PHE A 971 -31.67 14.94 -5.01
C PHE A 971 -30.23 14.58 -5.40
N ASP A 972 -29.93 13.28 -5.49
CA ASP A 972 -28.60 12.80 -5.89
C ASP A 972 -28.43 12.88 -7.42
N ILE A 973 -27.47 13.70 -7.87
CA ILE A 973 -27.24 13.91 -9.30
C ILE A 973 -26.77 12.62 -10.01
N ARG A 974 -26.02 11.74 -9.32
CA ARG A 974 -25.52 10.49 -9.89
C ARG A 974 -26.66 9.53 -10.28
N SER A 975 -27.79 9.59 -9.58
CA SER A 975 -28.99 8.84 -9.93
C SER A 975 -29.57 9.29 -11.28
N VAL A 976 -29.62 10.60 -11.53
CA VAL A 976 -30.09 11.15 -12.82
C VAL A 976 -29.11 10.82 -13.94
N LEU A 977 -27.80 11.01 -13.73
CA LEU A 977 -26.77 10.65 -14.71
C LEU A 977 -26.81 9.15 -15.05
N SER A 978 -27.05 8.30 -14.04
CA SER A 978 -27.18 6.84 -14.24
C SER A 978 -28.43 6.46 -15.01
N ALA A 979 -29.53 7.19 -14.84
CA ALA A 979 -30.77 6.93 -15.55
C ALA A 979 -30.66 7.28 -17.05
N VAL A 980 -29.94 8.35 -17.40
CA VAL A 980 -29.81 8.79 -18.81
C VAL A 980 -28.75 8.05 -19.61
N ARG A 981 -27.65 7.59 -19.00
CA ARG A 981 -26.58 6.86 -19.70
C ARG A 981 -27.03 5.47 -20.18
N ASP A 982 -26.24 4.87 -21.06
CA ASP A 982 -26.44 3.47 -21.46
C ASP A 982 -26.16 2.51 -20.30
N GLN A 983 -27.07 1.57 -20.04
CA GLN A 983 -26.96 0.64 -18.91
C GLN A 983 -25.90 -0.45 -19.10
N ASP A 984 -25.52 -0.74 -20.35
CA ASP A 984 -24.47 -1.70 -20.69
C ASP A 984 -23.06 -1.06 -20.77
N ALA A 985 -22.95 0.24 -20.47
CA ALA A 985 -21.70 0.98 -20.44
C ALA A 985 -21.43 1.56 -19.02
N PRO A 986 -20.45 1.03 -18.27
CA PRO A 986 -20.12 1.57 -16.94
C PRO A 986 -19.41 2.93 -17.05
N PRO A 987 -19.76 3.93 -16.22
CA PRO A 987 -19.17 5.25 -16.28
C PRO A 987 -17.74 5.25 -15.73
N LEU A 988 -16.86 6.06 -16.32
CA LEU A 988 -15.53 6.36 -15.79
C LEU A 988 -15.57 7.75 -15.13
N GLU A 989 -15.66 7.79 -13.79
CA GLU A 989 -15.72 9.05 -13.05
C GLU A 989 -14.32 9.67 -12.84
N ARG A 990 -14.13 10.92 -13.29
CA ARG A 990 -12.88 11.65 -13.13
C ARG A 990 -12.87 12.47 -11.83
N TRP A 991 -11.72 12.48 -11.14
CA TRP A 991 -11.46 13.30 -9.94
C TRP A 991 -12.46 13.07 -8.80
N THR A 992 -12.66 11.81 -8.42
CA THR A 992 -13.51 11.44 -7.28
C THR A 992 -12.99 11.94 -5.93
N ALA A 993 -11.66 12.08 -5.80
CA ALA A 993 -10.99 12.47 -4.56
C ALA A 993 -10.72 13.98 -4.43
N TRP A 994 -11.03 14.79 -5.46
CA TRP A 994 -10.74 16.22 -5.47
C TRP A 994 -11.62 16.95 -4.45
N GLN A 995 -10.98 17.40 -3.38
CA GLN A 995 -11.63 18.10 -2.27
C GLN A 995 -12.09 19.49 -2.70
N ASP A 996 -13.22 19.92 -2.15
CA ASP A 996 -13.92 21.18 -2.45
C ASP A 996 -14.46 21.26 -3.90
N ALA A 997 -14.36 20.17 -4.67
CA ALA A 997 -14.84 20.06 -6.06
C ALA A 997 -15.96 19.01 -6.23
N GLU A 998 -16.45 18.43 -5.13
CA GLU A 998 -17.41 17.32 -5.14
C GLU A 998 -18.77 17.69 -5.76
N ASN A 999 -19.09 19.00 -5.80
CA ASN A 999 -20.31 19.53 -6.41
C ASN A 999 -20.41 19.32 -7.92
N VAL A 1000 -19.31 18.98 -8.60
CA VAL A 1000 -19.29 18.67 -10.03
C VAL A 1000 -18.89 17.21 -10.22
N VAL A 1001 -19.82 16.43 -10.77
CA VAL A 1001 -19.61 15.04 -11.17
C VAL A 1001 -19.32 15.02 -12.67
N ALA A 1002 -18.25 14.33 -13.08
CA ALA A 1002 -17.82 14.24 -14.47
C ALA A 1002 -17.54 12.78 -14.82
N TRP A 1003 -18.33 12.24 -15.75
CA TRP A 1003 -18.25 10.86 -16.23
C TRP A 1003 -17.92 10.82 -17.70
N ASP A 1004 -16.92 10.02 -18.07
CA ASP A 1004 -16.77 9.57 -19.45
C ASP A 1004 -17.56 8.26 -19.60
N THR A 1005 -18.54 8.24 -20.51
CA THR A 1005 -19.51 7.12 -20.64
C THR A 1005 -20.10 7.08 -22.06
N ARG A 1006 -21.14 6.26 -22.27
CA ARG A 1006 -21.95 6.25 -23.50
C ARG A 1006 -23.40 6.70 -23.30
N LEU A 1007 -23.94 7.27 -24.37
CA LEU A 1007 -25.31 7.71 -24.51
C LEU A 1007 -25.81 7.39 -25.92
N GLY A 1008 -26.75 6.43 -26.05
CA GLY A 1008 -27.23 5.95 -27.35
C GLY A 1008 -26.13 5.31 -28.21
N GLY A 1009 -25.12 4.70 -27.58
CA GLY A 1009 -23.95 4.15 -28.23
C GLY A 1009 -22.82 5.15 -28.50
N PHE A 1010 -23.07 6.46 -28.42
CA PHE A 1010 -22.06 7.50 -28.59
C PHE A 1010 -21.22 7.70 -27.34
N ALA A 1011 -19.90 7.77 -27.46
CA ALA A 1011 -19.04 8.19 -26.37
C ALA A 1011 -19.24 9.69 -26.04
N VAL A 1012 -19.51 10.02 -24.77
CA VAL A 1012 -19.80 11.39 -24.32
C VAL A 1012 -19.07 11.70 -23.01
N SER A 1013 -18.77 12.98 -22.79
CA SER A 1013 -18.45 13.48 -21.45
C SER A 1013 -19.74 13.99 -20.79
N LEU A 1014 -20.24 13.25 -19.82
CA LEU A 1014 -21.49 13.48 -19.12
C LEU A 1014 -21.22 14.12 -17.76
N VAL A 1015 -21.70 15.35 -17.58
CA VAL A 1015 -21.47 16.18 -16.39
C VAL A 1015 -22.77 16.42 -15.65
N GLY A 1016 -22.74 16.32 -14.33
CA GLY A 1016 -23.84 16.68 -13.46
C GLY A 1016 -23.41 17.61 -12.34
N ILE A 1017 -24.29 18.56 -12.00
CA ILE A 1017 -24.12 19.46 -10.86
C ILE A 1017 -24.91 18.92 -9.66
N GLU A 1018 -24.24 18.70 -8.53
CA GLU A 1018 -24.84 18.09 -7.34
C GLU A 1018 -25.98 18.93 -6.79
N SER A 1019 -27.09 18.27 -6.48
CA SER A 1019 -28.33 18.89 -6.03
C SER A 1019 -28.61 18.62 -4.53
N ARG A 1020 -27.71 17.92 -3.85
CA ARG A 1020 -27.65 17.85 -2.38
C ARG A 1020 -26.67 18.87 -1.82
N ASN A 1021 -26.92 19.25 -0.56
CA ASN A 1021 -25.87 19.88 0.22
C ASN A 1021 -24.83 18.82 0.60
N LEU A 1022 -23.58 19.02 0.22
CA LEU A 1022 -22.50 18.10 0.58
C LEU A 1022 -21.81 18.57 1.87
N ARG A 1023 -21.47 17.59 2.70
CA ARG A 1023 -20.74 17.85 3.93
C ARG A 1023 -19.30 18.24 3.58
N ARG A 1024 -18.84 19.31 4.22
CA ARG A 1024 -17.49 19.82 4.02
C ARG A 1024 -16.51 19.18 5.00
N ARG A 1025 -15.31 18.83 4.54
CA ARG A 1025 -14.25 18.25 5.39
C ARG A 1025 -13.69 19.30 6.34
N LEU A 1026 -13.27 18.88 7.53
CA LEU A 1026 -12.55 19.73 8.48
C LEU A 1026 -11.06 19.79 8.09
N PRO A 1027 -10.35 20.90 8.42
CA PRO A 1027 -10.85 22.12 9.07
C PRO A 1027 -11.59 23.06 8.10
N ARG A 1028 -12.54 23.87 8.61
CA ARG A 1028 -13.34 24.83 7.83
C ARG A 1028 -12.96 26.28 8.18
N PRO A 1029 -12.72 27.17 7.20
CA PRO A 1029 -12.52 28.60 7.45
C PRO A 1029 -13.79 29.25 8.01
N ALA A 1030 -13.64 30.20 8.94
CA ALA A 1030 -14.76 30.89 9.58
C ALA A 1030 -15.55 31.83 8.63
N ASN A 1031 -14.94 32.21 7.51
CA ASN A 1031 -15.51 33.11 6.50
C ASN A 1031 -16.11 32.37 5.28
N GLY A 1032 -16.24 31.05 5.39
CA GLY A 1032 -16.78 30.17 4.36
C GLY A 1032 -18.11 29.54 4.73
N PRO A 1033 -18.80 28.90 3.78
CA PRO A 1033 -20.00 28.14 4.09
C PRO A 1033 -19.69 26.88 4.89
N ASP A 1034 -20.62 26.52 5.78
CA ASP A 1034 -20.55 25.33 6.63
C ASP A 1034 -20.65 24.00 5.85
N SER A 1035 -21.32 24.03 4.70
CA SER A 1035 -21.55 22.91 3.78
C SER A 1035 -21.48 23.41 2.34
N TRP A 1036 -21.20 22.51 1.39
CA TRP A 1036 -21.30 22.85 -0.02
C TRP A 1036 -22.77 22.87 -0.41
N THR A 1037 -23.29 24.05 -0.72
CA THR A 1037 -24.70 24.22 -1.05
C THR A 1037 -25.04 23.63 -2.41
N ALA A 1038 -26.23 23.05 -2.52
CA ALA A 1038 -26.74 22.43 -3.73
C ALA A 1038 -26.76 23.41 -4.92
N GLY A 1039 -26.34 22.92 -6.08
CA GLY A 1039 -26.35 23.66 -7.35
C GLY A 1039 -25.37 24.84 -7.43
N THR A 1040 -24.55 25.06 -6.41
CA THR A 1040 -23.59 26.17 -6.36
C THR A 1040 -22.23 25.75 -6.88
N LEU A 1041 -21.61 26.60 -7.72
CA LEU A 1041 -20.23 26.45 -8.16
C LEU A 1041 -19.28 27.18 -7.22
N PHE A 1042 -18.33 26.43 -6.66
CA PHE A 1042 -17.26 26.87 -5.77
C PHE A 1042 -15.93 26.92 -6.55
N PRO A 1043 -14.83 27.46 -5.99
CA PRO A 1043 -13.63 27.71 -6.77
C PRO A 1043 -13.06 26.44 -7.40
N GLN A 1044 -12.91 25.38 -6.60
CA GLN A 1044 -12.37 24.11 -7.07
C GLN A 1044 -13.35 23.37 -7.98
N SER A 1045 -14.67 23.40 -7.71
CA SER A 1045 -15.65 22.79 -8.61
C SER A 1045 -15.75 23.52 -9.96
N SER A 1046 -15.58 24.85 -9.98
CA SER A 1046 -15.50 25.66 -11.20
C SER A 1046 -14.25 25.31 -12.01
N LYS A 1047 -13.10 25.19 -11.34
CA LYS A 1047 -11.84 24.75 -11.94
C LYS A 1047 -11.97 23.35 -12.54
N LYS A 1048 -12.58 22.41 -11.80
CA LYS A 1048 -12.84 21.04 -12.26
C LYS A 1048 -13.72 21.05 -13.51
N LEU A 1049 -14.82 21.81 -13.51
CA LEU A 1049 -15.73 21.91 -14.64
C LEU A 1049 -15.03 22.47 -15.89
N ALA A 1050 -14.24 23.54 -15.76
CA ALA A 1050 -13.47 24.09 -16.87
C ALA A 1050 -12.48 23.06 -17.46
N ARG A 1051 -11.79 22.26 -16.62
CA ARG A 1051 -10.89 21.19 -17.09
C ARG A 1051 -11.63 20.09 -17.84
N VAL A 1052 -12.80 19.68 -17.35
CA VAL A 1052 -13.64 18.66 -18.03
C VAL A 1052 -14.03 19.14 -19.43
N ILE A 1053 -14.51 20.38 -19.55
CA ILE A 1053 -14.94 20.97 -20.82
C ILE A 1053 -13.77 21.00 -21.81
N ASN A 1054 -12.62 21.52 -21.40
CA ASN A 1054 -11.45 21.58 -22.27
C ASN A 1054 -10.93 20.19 -22.66
N GLY A 1055 -10.88 19.23 -21.73
CA GLY A 1055 -10.38 17.88 -22.02
C GLY A 1055 -11.29 17.06 -22.94
N ALA A 1056 -12.58 17.39 -23.02
CA ALA A 1056 -13.53 16.79 -23.95
C ALA A 1056 -13.54 17.49 -25.33
N SER A 1057 -13.11 18.75 -25.39
CA SER A 1057 -13.08 19.56 -26.61
C SER A 1057 -12.28 18.88 -27.70
N GLY A 1058 -12.87 18.79 -28.90
CA GLY A 1058 -12.22 18.15 -30.03
C GLY A 1058 -11.95 16.66 -29.78
N ARG A 1059 -12.77 15.97 -28.99
CA ARG A 1059 -12.69 14.51 -28.79
C ARG A 1059 -14.06 13.85 -28.65
N ARG A 1060 -14.93 14.43 -27.81
CA ARG A 1060 -16.23 13.87 -27.45
C ARG A 1060 -17.28 14.97 -27.38
N PRO A 1061 -18.57 14.70 -27.65
CA PRO A 1061 -19.68 15.54 -27.20
C PRO A 1061 -19.67 15.80 -25.69
N LEU A 1062 -20.11 16.99 -25.28
CA LEU A 1062 -20.29 17.37 -23.88
C LEU A 1062 -21.78 17.45 -23.57
N VAL A 1063 -22.22 16.73 -22.54
CA VAL A 1063 -23.61 16.75 -22.05
C VAL A 1063 -23.60 17.19 -20.59
N ILE A 1064 -24.28 18.30 -20.28
CA ILE A 1064 -24.35 18.87 -18.93
C ILE A 1064 -25.79 18.83 -18.44
N LEU A 1065 -26.04 18.09 -17.35
CA LEU A 1065 -27.30 18.15 -16.61
C LEU A 1065 -27.17 19.13 -15.45
N ALA A 1066 -27.82 20.28 -15.59
CA ALA A 1066 -27.63 21.43 -14.74
C ALA A 1066 -28.78 21.64 -13.75
N ASN A 1067 -28.41 21.69 -12.47
CA ASN A 1067 -29.12 22.43 -11.43
C ASN A 1067 -28.16 23.50 -10.93
N LEU A 1068 -28.26 24.73 -11.43
CA LEU A 1068 -27.28 25.79 -11.22
C LEU A 1068 -27.92 27.00 -10.53
N SER A 1069 -27.61 27.16 -9.25
CA SER A 1069 -28.03 28.30 -8.43
C SER A 1069 -27.13 29.54 -8.63
N GLY A 1070 -25.90 29.33 -9.12
CA GLY A 1070 -24.93 30.38 -9.40
C GLY A 1070 -23.52 30.03 -8.90
N PHE A 1071 -22.68 31.07 -8.78
CA PHE A 1071 -21.35 30.99 -8.18
C PHE A 1071 -21.39 31.44 -6.72
N ASP A 1072 -20.57 30.82 -5.88
CA ASP A 1072 -20.45 31.24 -4.48
C ASP A 1072 -19.71 32.59 -4.34
N GLY A 1073 -20.36 33.54 -3.69
CA GLY A 1073 -19.84 34.90 -3.47
C GLY A 1073 -19.26 35.14 -2.08
N SER A 1074 -19.03 34.10 -1.28
CA SER A 1074 -18.49 34.26 0.08
C SER A 1074 -17.06 34.85 0.05
N PRO A 1075 -16.63 35.56 1.13
CA PRO A 1075 -15.26 36.07 1.22
C PRO A 1075 -14.21 34.99 1.00
N GLU A 1076 -14.48 33.75 1.45
CA GLU A 1076 -13.60 32.62 1.20
C GLU A 1076 -13.46 32.32 -0.30
N SER A 1077 -14.56 32.09 -1.02
CA SER A 1077 -14.52 31.74 -2.44
C SER A 1077 -13.91 32.86 -3.28
N MET A 1078 -14.21 34.11 -2.96
CA MET A 1078 -13.62 35.27 -3.61
C MET A 1078 -12.10 35.34 -3.39
N SER A 1079 -11.62 35.06 -2.17
CA SER A 1079 -10.17 34.98 -1.88
C SER A 1079 -9.48 33.80 -2.58
N LYS A 1080 -10.25 32.75 -2.89
CA LYS A 1080 -9.80 31.55 -3.62
C LYS A 1080 -10.01 31.65 -5.14
N LEU A 1081 -10.06 32.87 -5.68
CA LEU A 1081 -10.07 33.15 -7.12
C LEU A 1081 -11.32 32.64 -7.87
N GLN A 1082 -12.50 32.66 -7.24
CA GLN A 1082 -13.76 32.23 -7.87
C GLN A 1082 -14.03 32.91 -9.23
N LEU A 1083 -13.70 34.20 -9.36
CA LEU A 1083 -13.92 34.94 -10.62
C LEU A 1083 -13.04 34.41 -11.76
N GLU A 1084 -11.80 34.02 -11.48
CA GLU A 1084 -10.89 33.46 -12.50
C GLU A 1084 -11.41 32.09 -12.96
N TYR A 1085 -11.72 31.19 -12.02
CA TYR A 1085 -12.23 29.87 -12.38
C TYR A 1085 -13.62 29.90 -13.03
N GLY A 1086 -14.46 30.87 -12.67
CA GLY A 1086 -15.72 31.14 -13.39
C GLY A 1086 -15.46 31.59 -14.83
N ALA A 1087 -14.50 32.50 -15.04
CA ALA A 1087 -14.12 32.97 -16.37
C ALA A 1087 -13.51 31.85 -17.25
N GLU A 1088 -12.77 30.89 -16.66
CA GLU A 1088 -12.27 29.72 -17.37
C GLU A 1088 -13.37 28.84 -17.95
N ILE A 1089 -14.52 28.72 -17.29
CA ILE A 1089 -15.68 27.98 -17.84
C ILE A 1089 -16.18 28.69 -19.11
N GLY A 1090 -16.37 30.00 -19.06
CA GLY A 1090 -16.80 30.78 -20.22
C GLY A 1090 -15.82 30.65 -21.39
N ARG A 1091 -14.51 30.72 -21.11
CA ARG A 1091 -13.47 30.49 -22.12
C ARG A 1091 -13.50 29.08 -22.68
N ALA A 1092 -13.67 28.06 -21.84
CA ALA A 1092 -13.72 26.67 -22.26
C ALA A 1092 -14.92 26.42 -23.19
N ILE A 1093 -16.09 26.99 -22.89
CA ILE A 1093 -17.29 26.89 -23.74
C ILE A 1093 -17.08 27.60 -25.08
N VAL A 1094 -16.52 28.81 -25.11
CA VAL A 1094 -16.22 29.54 -26.36
C VAL A 1094 -15.24 28.76 -27.24
N ASN A 1095 -14.20 28.17 -26.65
CA ASN A 1095 -13.15 27.46 -27.39
C ASN A 1095 -13.50 26.00 -27.71
N TYR A 1096 -14.63 25.51 -27.21
CA TYR A 1096 -15.02 24.12 -27.34
C TYR A 1096 -15.28 23.74 -28.80
N ARG A 1097 -14.67 22.63 -29.25
CA ARG A 1097 -14.86 22.08 -30.59
C ARG A 1097 -15.69 20.80 -30.50
N GLY A 1098 -16.89 20.83 -31.09
CA GLY A 1098 -17.84 19.72 -31.06
C GLY A 1098 -19.16 20.11 -30.40
N PRO A 1099 -20.11 19.18 -30.32
CA PRO A 1099 -21.45 19.47 -29.82
C PRO A 1099 -21.51 19.59 -28.30
N ILE A 1100 -22.26 20.58 -27.81
CA ILE A 1100 -22.54 20.78 -26.38
C ILE A 1100 -24.05 20.75 -26.17
N VAL A 1101 -24.51 19.87 -25.29
CA VAL A 1101 -25.91 19.79 -24.86
C VAL A 1101 -25.98 20.23 -23.40
N PHE A 1102 -26.65 21.34 -23.14
CA PHE A 1102 -26.85 21.85 -21.78
C PHE A 1102 -28.32 21.75 -21.40
N THR A 1103 -28.65 20.92 -20.43
CA THR A 1103 -30.03 20.66 -20.03
C THR A 1103 -30.28 21.07 -18.58
N VAL A 1104 -31.18 22.02 -18.39
CA VAL A 1104 -31.66 22.43 -17.07
C VAL A 1104 -32.65 21.39 -16.55
N ILE A 1105 -32.31 20.71 -15.46
CA ILE A 1105 -33.14 19.63 -14.89
C ILE A 1105 -33.94 20.07 -13.66
N SER A 1106 -33.65 21.25 -13.11
CA SER A 1106 -34.32 21.78 -11.92
C SER A 1106 -34.42 23.30 -11.93
N ARG A 1107 -33.34 24.00 -11.57
CA ARG A 1107 -33.29 25.47 -11.51
C ARG A 1107 -32.04 26.00 -12.19
N TYR A 1108 -32.17 27.19 -12.79
CA TYR A 1108 -31.09 27.89 -13.44
C TYR A 1108 -31.14 29.39 -13.15
N HIS A 1109 -30.15 29.90 -12.39
CA HIS A 1109 -30.09 31.28 -11.94
C HIS A 1109 -28.91 32.09 -12.54
N GLY A 1110 -29.07 33.41 -12.61
CA GLY A 1110 -28.36 34.31 -13.52
C GLY A 1110 -26.83 34.31 -13.47
N GLY A 1111 -26.20 34.07 -12.31
CA GLY A 1111 -24.73 34.08 -12.20
C GLY A 1111 -24.04 33.04 -13.10
N ALA A 1112 -24.65 31.86 -13.27
CA ALA A 1112 -24.14 30.81 -14.15
C ALA A 1112 -24.63 30.96 -15.60
N TYR A 1113 -25.60 31.84 -15.87
CA TYR A 1113 -26.14 32.06 -17.21
C TYR A 1113 -25.08 32.59 -18.18
N VAL A 1114 -24.26 33.52 -17.71
CA VAL A 1114 -23.24 34.19 -18.53
C VAL A 1114 -22.20 33.23 -19.11
N VAL A 1115 -21.94 32.08 -18.46
CA VAL A 1115 -20.93 31.10 -18.89
C VAL A 1115 -21.49 29.92 -19.68
N PHE A 1116 -22.81 29.79 -19.79
CA PHE A 1116 -23.51 28.74 -20.57
C PHE A 1116 -24.57 29.35 -21.50
N SER A 1117 -24.34 30.58 -21.96
CA SER A 1117 -25.21 31.22 -22.94
C SER A 1117 -24.92 30.70 -24.36
N LYS A 1118 -25.98 30.47 -25.13
CA LYS A 1118 -25.89 30.15 -26.58
C LYS A 1118 -25.10 31.19 -27.38
N ALA A 1119 -25.01 32.42 -26.89
CA ALA A 1119 -24.20 33.46 -27.51
C ALA A 1119 -22.69 33.16 -27.48
N LEU A 1120 -22.23 32.25 -26.62
CA LEU A 1120 -20.81 31.90 -26.48
C LEU A 1120 -20.33 30.92 -27.55
N ASN A 1121 -21.18 29.97 -27.96
CA ASN A 1121 -20.80 28.93 -28.91
C ASN A 1121 -22.02 28.49 -29.75
N PRO A 1122 -21.95 28.52 -31.09
CA PRO A 1122 -23.06 28.12 -31.95
C PRO A 1122 -23.41 26.63 -31.88
N HIS A 1123 -22.51 25.79 -31.34
CA HIS A 1123 -22.74 24.35 -31.15
C HIS A 1123 -23.37 24.01 -29.79
N LEU A 1124 -23.75 25.02 -29.00
CA LEU A 1124 -24.43 24.86 -27.72
C LEU A 1124 -25.95 24.81 -27.92
N GLU A 1125 -26.54 23.63 -27.73
CA GLU A 1125 -27.98 23.42 -27.69
C GLU A 1125 -28.46 23.41 -26.22
N VAL A 1126 -29.47 24.24 -25.91
CA VAL A 1126 -29.96 24.42 -24.54
C VAL A 1126 -31.39 23.91 -24.39
N ALA A 1127 -31.62 23.00 -23.45
CA ALA A 1127 -32.94 22.47 -23.12
C ALA A 1127 -33.29 22.64 -21.64
N ALA A 1128 -34.58 22.52 -21.33
CA ALA A 1128 -35.07 22.44 -19.95
C ALA A 1128 -36.08 21.30 -19.79
N VAL A 1129 -36.01 20.57 -18.68
CA VAL A 1129 -37.05 19.61 -18.30
C VAL A 1129 -38.31 20.36 -17.86
N GLU A 1130 -39.48 19.87 -18.27
CA GLU A 1130 -40.77 20.44 -17.88
C GLU A 1130 -40.86 20.71 -16.37
N GLY A 1131 -41.40 21.88 -16.01
CA GLY A 1131 -41.52 22.34 -14.63
C GLY A 1131 -40.24 22.90 -14.02
N SER A 1132 -39.12 22.94 -14.76
CA SER A 1132 -37.90 23.66 -14.33
C SER A 1132 -38.14 25.18 -14.22
N ARG A 1133 -37.19 25.89 -13.59
CA ARG A 1133 -37.23 27.36 -13.45
C ARG A 1133 -35.95 28.01 -13.98
N ALA A 1134 -36.10 29.13 -14.69
CA ALA A 1134 -34.99 29.93 -15.21
C ALA A 1134 -35.22 31.41 -14.91
N SER A 1135 -34.35 32.03 -14.10
CA SER A 1135 -34.51 33.43 -13.70
C SER A 1135 -33.17 34.11 -13.40
N VAL A 1136 -33.12 35.45 -13.41
CA VAL A 1136 -31.89 36.18 -13.05
C VAL A 1136 -31.54 36.00 -11.57
N ILE A 1137 -32.56 35.99 -10.71
CA ILE A 1137 -32.49 35.80 -9.26
C ILE A 1137 -33.76 35.08 -8.79
N GLY A 1138 -33.73 34.40 -7.64
CA GLY A 1138 -34.96 33.81 -7.09
C GLY A 1138 -35.96 34.87 -6.59
N GLY A 1139 -37.26 34.57 -6.60
CA GLY A 1139 -38.32 35.49 -6.19
C GLY A 1139 -38.17 36.04 -4.78
N ALA A 1140 -37.79 35.22 -3.79
CA ALA A 1140 -37.61 35.69 -2.41
C ALA A 1140 -36.49 36.75 -2.27
N PRO A 1141 -35.26 36.53 -2.78
CA PRO A 1141 -34.26 37.59 -2.85
C PRO A 1141 -34.68 38.79 -3.71
N ALA A 1142 -35.42 38.57 -4.81
CA ALA A 1142 -35.94 39.66 -5.65
C ALA A 1142 -36.84 40.59 -4.84
N ALA A 1143 -37.83 40.05 -4.12
CA ALA A 1143 -38.73 40.80 -3.26
C ALA A 1143 -37.99 41.50 -2.10
N ALA A 1144 -37.03 40.81 -1.49
CA ALA A 1144 -36.30 41.30 -0.33
C ALA A 1144 -35.26 42.38 -0.63
N VAL A 1145 -34.67 42.40 -1.84
CA VAL A 1145 -33.53 43.27 -2.17
C VAL A 1145 -33.82 44.19 -3.36
N VAL A 1146 -34.41 43.66 -4.44
CA VAL A 1146 -34.61 44.40 -5.70
C VAL A 1146 -35.91 45.22 -5.64
N PHE A 1147 -37.01 44.61 -5.22
CA PHE A 1147 -38.36 45.22 -5.20
C PHE A 1147 -38.76 45.81 -3.84
N THR A 1148 -37.77 46.17 -3.00
CA THR A 1148 -38.03 46.71 -1.65
C THR A 1148 -38.94 47.94 -1.62
N ARG A 1149 -38.86 48.81 -2.63
CA ARG A 1149 -39.72 50.00 -2.76
C ARG A 1149 -41.18 49.61 -3.00
N GLU A 1150 -41.40 48.61 -3.84
CA GLU A 1150 -42.73 48.13 -4.19
C GLU A 1150 -43.37 47.36 -3.03
N VAL A 1151 -42.61 46.47 -2.38
CA VAL A 1151 -43.03 45.81 -1.14
C VAL A 1151 -43.44 46.84 -0.08
N ARG A 1152 -42.62 47.86 0.17
CA ARG A 1152 -42.94 48.93 1.14
C ARG A 1152 -44.20 49.71 0.75
N ALA A 1153 -44.42 49.95 -0.54
CA ALA A 1153 -45.63 50.63 -1.02
C ALA A 1153 -46.88 49.78 -0.77
N ARG A 1154 -46.83 48.49 -1.10
CA ARG A 1154 -47.94 47.53 -0.87
C ARG A 1154 -48.23 47.34 0.63
N VAL A 1155 -47.21 47.23 1.47
CA VAL A 1155 -47.36 47.16 2.94
C VAL A 1155 -48.05 48.41 3.50
N LYS A 1156 -47.66 49.60 3.06
CA LYS A 1156 -48.31 50.86 3.48
C LYS A 1156 -49.77 50.95 3.08
N GLN A 1157 -50.15 50.31 1.97
CA GLN A 1157 -51.51 50.28 1.47
C GLN A 1157 -52.33 49.09 2.01
N HIS A 1158 -51.73 48.25 2.85
CA HIS A 1158 -52.40 47.07 3.38
C HIS A 1158 -53.56 47.47 4.31
N PRO A 1159 -54.79 46.93 4.12
CA PRO A 1159 -55.98 47.36 4.86
C PRO A 1159 -55.79 47.33 6.38
N ALA A 1160 -55.19 46.27 6.92
CA ALA A 1160 -54.93 46.13 8.36
C ALA A 1160 -53.93 47.18 8.91
N VAL A 1161 -52.94 47.56 8.10
CA VAL A 1161 -51.95 48.59 8.47
C VAL A 1161 -52.60 49.97 8.47
N LEU A 1162 -53.42 50.28 7.47
CA LEU A 1162 -54.17 51.54 7.38
C LEU A 1162 -55.20 51.69 8.51
N GLU A 1163 -55.91 50.61 8.85
CA GLU A 1163 -56.86 50.58 9.96
C GLU A 1163 -56.17 50.86 11.30
N LEU A 1164 -55.04 50.19 11.57
CA LEU A 1164 -54.32 50.37 12.82
C LEU A 1164 -53.61 51.73 12.91
N GLN A 1165 -53.13 52.28 11.78
CA GLN A 1165 -52.65 53.67 11.68
C GLN A 1165 -53.76 54.69 11.96
N SER A 1166 -54.97 54.44 11.47
CA SER A 1166 -56.13 55.29 11.72
C SER A 1166 -56.54 55.25 13.20
N ARG A 1167 -56.52 54.06 13.82
CA ARG A 1167 -56.75 53.88 15.26
C ARG A 1167 -55.67 54.56 16.10
N LEU A 1168 -54.40 54.44 15.73
CA LEU A 1168 -53.29 55.12 16.40
C LEU A 1168 -53.44 56.65 16.34
N THR A 1169 -53.87 57.19 15.20
CA THR A 1169 -54.11 58.63 15.01
C THR A 1169 -55.29 59.14 15.85
N ALA A 1170 -56.28 58.29 16.12
CA ALA A 1170 -57.47 58.61 16.91
C ALA A 1170 -57.35 58.29 18.42
N ALA A 1171 -56.25 57.66 18.86
CA ALA A 1171 -56.09 57.15 20.22
C ALA A 1171 -55.56 58.19 21.24
N PRO A 1172 -56.01 58.14 22.50
CA PRO A 1172 -55.49 58.97 23.59
C PRO A 1172 -54.03 58.60 23.94
N ALA A 1173 -53.30 59.54 24.57
CA ALA A 1173 -51.84 59.50 24.71
C ALA A 1173 -51.31 58.30 25.53
N ASP A 1174 -52.13 57.71 26.39
CA ASP A 1174 -51.85 56.52 27.20
C ASP A 1174 -51.94 55.20 26.40
N GLU A 1175 -52.74 55.16 25.34
CA GLU A 1175 -52.90 53.97 24.47
C GLU A 1175 -51.95 53.96 23.26
N GLN A 1176 -51.38 55.12 22.90
CA GLN A 1176 -50.49 55.27 21.74
C GLN A 1176 -49.23 54.38 21.76
N PRO A 1177 -48.52 54.16 22.90
CA PRO A 1177 -47.35 53.28 22.92
C PRO A 1177 -47.69 51.82 22.57
N VAL A 1178 -48.83 51.31 23.07
CA VAL A 1178 -49.30 49.95 22.81
C VAL A 1178 -49.70 49.80 21.34
N LEU A 1179 -50.46 50.76 20.80
CA LEU A 1179 -50.87 50.77 19.39
C LEU A 1179 -49.67 50.94 18.43
N THR A 1180 -48.64 51.68 18.83
CA THR A 1180 -47.38 51.82 18.07
C THR A 1180 -46.62 50.50 18.01
N HIS A 1181 -46.53 49.79 19.15
CA HIS A 1181 -45.92 48.46 19.19
C HIS A 1181 -46.69 47.46 18.33
N GLN A 1182 -48.02 47.42 18.46
CA GLN A 1182 -48.89 46.57 17.63
C GLN A 1182 -48.77 46.91 16.14
N LEU A 1183 -48.62 48.20 15.79
CA LEU A 1183 -48.39 48.62 14.41
C LEU A 1183 -47.03 48.15 13.89
N HIS A 1184 -45.98 48.18 14.71
CA HIS A 1184 -44.67 47.64 14.32
C HIS A 1184 -44.72 46.12 14.11
N GLU A 1185 -45.33 45.36 15.02
CA GLU A 1185 -45.49 43.90 14.87
C GLU A 1185 -46.32 43.55 13.63
N LEU A 1186 -47.46 44.22 13.44
CA LEU A 1186 -48.31 44.02 12.27
C LEU A 1186 -47.58 44.39 10.97
N THR A 1187 -46.84 45.50 10.95
CA THR A 1187 -46.07 45.91 9.77
C THR A 1187 -44.98 44.90 9.43
N ALA A 1188 -44.30 44.32 10.44
CA ALA A 1188 -43.30 43.27 10.22
C ALA A 1188 -43.93 41.98 9.65
N ALA A 1189 -45.07 41.55 10.20
CA ALA A 1189 -45.81 40.39 9.71
C ALA A 1189 -46.32 40.59 8.27
N VAL A 1190 -46.98 41.72 8.00
CA VAL A 1190 -47.49 42.09 6.66
C VAL A 1190 -46.34 42.28 5.66
N THR A 1191 -45.18 42.79 6.09
CA THR A 1191 -43.99 42.86 5.21
C THR A 1191 -43.57 41.49 4.74
N THR A 1192 -43.57 40.49 5.63
CA THR A 1192 -43.21 39.10 5.28
C THR A 1192 -44.23 38.51 4.30
N GLU A 1193 -45.52 38.73 4.54
CA GLU A 1193 -46.60 38.29 3.65
C GLU A 1193 -46.50 38.92 2.25
N VAL A 1194 -46.35 40.25 2.18
CA VAL A 1194 -46.21 40.98 0.92
C VAL A 1194 -44.93 40.58 0.19
N GLN A 1195 -43.82 40.36 0.91
CA GLN A 1195 -42.60 39.84 0.32
C GLN A 1195 -42.82 38.46 -0.31
N ALA A 1196 -43.53 37.56 0.37
CA ALA A 1196 -43.86 36.23 -0.19
C ALA A 1196 -44.76 36.34 -1.44
N ALA A 1197 -45.75 37.23 -1.44
CA ALA A 1197 -46.61 37.47 -2.59
C ALA A 1197 -45.83 38.03 -3.80
N VAL A 1198 -45.00 39.06 -3.58
CA VAL A 1198 -44.14 39.63 -4.64
C VAL A 1198 -43.12 38.61 -5.14
N ALA A 1199 -42.59 37.77 -4.25
CA ALA A 1199 -41.70 36.68 -4.63
C ALA A 1199 -42.39 35.66 -5.55
N GLN A 1200 -43.64 35.29 -5.23
CA GLN A 1200 -44.43 34.38 -6.06
C GLN A 1200 -44.76 35.00 -7.42
N GLU A 1201 -45.24 36.26 -7.44
CA GLU A 1201 -45.50 37.00 -8.69
C GLU A 1201 -44.25 37.05 -9.58
N PHE A 1202 -43.08 37.26 -8.98
CA PHE A 1202 -41.82 37.26 -9.71
C PHE A 1202 -41.51 35.88 -10.30
N ASP A 1203 -41.61 34.81 -9.52
CA ASP A 1203 -41.34 33.45 -9.98
C ASP A 1203 -42.36 32.98 -11.05
N ASP A 1204 -43.61 33.46 -11.00
CA ASP A 1204 -44.67 33.15 -11.97
C ASP A 1204 -44.42 33.81 -13.35
N ILE A 1205 -43.69 34.93 -13.38
CA ILE A 1205 -43.28 35.60 -14.64
C ILE A 1205 -42.03 34.95 -15.23
N HIS A 1206 -41.09 34.51 -14.39
CA HIS A 1206 -39.76 34.06 -14.81
C HIS A 1206 -39.72 32.53 -14.90
N THR A 1207 -40.37 32.00 -15.94
CA THR A 1207 -40.48 30.56 -16.20
C THR A 1207 -39.61 30.10 -17.38
N VAL A 1208 -39.50 28.78 -17.59
CA VAL A 1208 -38.78 28.21 -18.74
C VAL A 1208 -39.52 28.42 -20.06
N GLU A 1209 -40.85 28.50 -20.04
CA GLU A 1209 -41.68 28.86 -21.20
C GLU A 1209 -41.34 30.27 -21.66
N ARG A 1210 -41.21 31.21 -20.72
CA ARG A 1210 -40.74 32.56 -21.03
C ARG A 1210 -39.32 32.55 -21.60
N ALA A 1211 -38.43 31.72 -21.05
CA ALA A 1211 -37.07 31.58 -21.57
C ALA A 1211 -37.04 31.04 -23.01
N LEU A 1212 -37.97 30.15 -23.37
CA LEU A 1212 -38.14 29.65 -24.73
C LEU A 1212 -38.65 30.74 -25.68
N GLU A 1213 -39.67 31.50 -25.27
CA GLU A 1213 -40.23 32.60 -26.06
C GLU A 1213 -39.20 33.67 -26.43
N VAL A 1214 -38.27 33.97 -25.50
CA VAL A 1214 -37.22 34.97 -25.73
C VAL A 1214 -35.96 34.38 -26.40
N GLY A 1215 -35.95 33.08 -26.70
CA GLY A 1215 -34.85 32.38 -27.38
C GLY A 1215 -33.64 32.05 -26.50
N SER A 1216 -33.78 32.16 -25.17
CA SER A 1216 -32.73 31.83 -24.20
C SER A 1216 -32.51 30.32 -24.05
N ILE A 1217 -33.52 29.50 -24.37
CA ILE A 1217 -33.45 28.04 -24.48
C ILE A 1217 -34.08 27.60 -25.82
N ASP A 1218 -33.72 26.42 -26.32
CA ASP A 1218 -34.20 25.86 -27.58
C ASP A 1218 -35.43 24.96 -27.42
N HIS A 1219 -35.46 24.16 -26.35
CA HIS A 1219 -36.45 23.10 -26.17
C HIS A 1219 -36.91 22.95 -24.72
N ILE A 1220 -38.18 22.58 -24.55
CA ILE A 1220 -38.73 22.06 -23.28
C ILE A 1220 -39.03 20.58 -23.51
N VAL A 1221 -38.51 19.72 -22.63
CA VAL A 1221 -38.54 18.26 -22.79
C VAL A 1221 -39.26 17.64 -21.60
N THR A 1222 -40.11 16.64 -21.85
CA THR A 1222 -40.75 15.89 -20.78
C THR A 1222 -39.73 14.98 -20.08
N PRO A 1223 -39.94 14.60 -18.81
CA PRO A 1223 -39.04 13.66 -18.13
C PRO A 1223 -38.88 12.31 -18.85
N THR A 1224 -39.93 11.80 -19.51
CA THR A 1224 -39.91 10.53 -20.26
C THR A 1224 -39.09 10.64 -21.54
N ASP A 1225 -39.11 11.81 -22.19
CA ASP A 1225 -38.41 12.05 -23.46
C ASP A 1225 -36.97 12.55 -23.27
N LEU A 1226 -36.50 12.70 -22.02
CA LEU A 1226 -35.19 13.28 -21.74
C LEU A 1226 -34.04 12.47 -22.37
N ARG A 1227 -34.00 11.14 -22.19
CA ARG A 1227 -32.96 10.29 -22.79
C ARG A 1227 -33.00 10.33 -24.33
N PRO A 1228 -34.15 10.08 -24.99
CA PRO A 1228 -34.28 10.22 -26.45
C PRO A 1228 -33.81 11.57 -26.97
N TYR A 1229 -34.20 12.66 -26.29
CA TYR A 1229 -33.82 14.01 -26.67
C TYR A 1229 -32.31 14.22 -26.60
N LEU A 1230 -31.66 13.81 -25.50
CA LEU A 1230 -30.21 13.99 -25.34
C LEU A 1230 -29.43 13.20 -26.41
N ILE A 1231 -29.86 11.97 -26.71
CA ILE A 1231 -29.27 11.16 -27.80
C ILE A 1231 -29.43 11.89 -29.14
N GLY A 1232 -30.64 12.37 -29.44
CA GLY A 1232 -30.91 13.12 -30.66
C GLY A 1232 -30.11 14.42 -30.77
N ALA A 1233 -29.95 15.17 -29.68
CA ALA A 1233 -29.18 16.41 -29.64
C ALA A 1233 -27.69 16.17 -29.90
N VAL A 1234 -27.11 15.12 -29.29
CA VAL A 1234 -25.74 14.68 -29.59
C VAL A 1234 -25.60 14.30 -31.06
N SER A 1235 -26.54 13.52 -31.60
CA SER A 1235 -26.54 13.09 -32.99
C SER A 1235 -26.58 14.28 -33.97
N ARG A 1236 -27.56 15.18 -33.82
CA ARG A 1236 -27.69 16.41 -34.64
C ARG A 1236 -26.44 17.29 -34.55
N GLY A 1237 -25.89 17.43 -33.35
CA GLY A 1237 -24.69 18.23 -33.14
C GLY A 1237 -23.45 17.65 -33.83
N LEU A 1238 -23.30 16.33 -33.83
CA LEU A 1238 -22.24 15.63 -34.58
C LEU A 1238 -22.41 15.79 -36.10
N GLU A 1239 -23.62 15.65 -36.64
CA GLU A 1239 -23.92 15.87 -38.06
C GLU A 1239 -23.53 17.29 -38.50
N ASN A 1240 -23.99 18.31 -37.77
CA ASN A 1240 -23.71 19.71 -38.07
C ASN A 1240 -22.21 20.02 -38.07
N THR A 1241 -21.47 19.45 -37.12
CA THR A 1241 -20.00 19.62 -37.01
C THR A 1241 -19.26 18.93 -38.17
N SER A 1242 -19.76 17.78 -38.62
CA SER A 1242 -19.19 17.00 -39.72
C SER A 1242 -19.31 17.72 -41.06
N THR A 1243 -20.49 18.26 -41.36
CA THR A 1243 -20.75 19.01 -42.60
C THR A 1243 -19.91 20.28 -42.73
N MET A 1244 -19.49 20.89 -41.61
CA MET A 1244 -18.66 22.11 -41.63
C MET A 1244 -17.15 21.84 -41.70
N THR A 1245 -16.69 20.66 -41.27
CA THR A 1245 -15.24 20.32 -41.22
C THR A 1245 -14.76 19.54 -42.45
N GLY A 1246 -15.66 19.07 -43.32
CA GLY A 1246 -15.31 18.29 -44.51
C GLY A 1246 -14.85 16.85 -44.21
N THR A 1247 -15.12 16.36 -43.01
CA THR A 1247 -14.73 15.03 -42.54
C THR A 1247 -15.94 14.09 -42.68
N GLU A 1248 -15.86 13.07 -43.55
CA GLU A 1248 -16.87 12.00 -43.63
C GLU A 1248 -16.69 11.03 -42.46
N TYR A 1249 -17.62 11.05 -41.50
CA TYR A 1249 -17.66 10.07 -40.42
C TYR A 1249 -18.51 8.86 -40.88
N PRO A 1250 -18.24 7.63 -40.38
CA PRO A 1250 -19.11 6.47 -40.57
C PRO A 1250 -20.41 6.65 -39.75
N LEU A 1251 -21.21 7.64 -40.11
CA LEU A 1251 -22.47 8.05 -39.47
C LEU A 1251 -23.64 7.11 -39.82
N THR A 1252 -23.47 6.22 -40.80
CA THR A 1252 -24.58 5.52 -41.47
C THR A 1252 -25.27 4.40 -40.68
N GLU A 1253 -24.66 3.84 -39.62
CA GLU A 1253 -25.31 2.80 -38.79
C GLU A 1253 -25.98 3.36 -37.53
N GLY A 1254 -25.32 4.27 -36.81
CA GLY A 1254 -25.92 4.91 -35.63
C GLY A 1254 -27.15 5.75 -35.96
N LEU A 1255 -27.14 6.47 -37.08
CA LEU A 1255 -28.27 7.29 -37.56
C LEU A 1255 -29.47 6.49 -38.10
N ARG A 1256 -29.32 5.19 -38.36
CA ARG A 1256 -30.46 4.32 -38.73
C ARG A 1256 -31.19 3.76 -37.51
N HIS A 1257 -30.55 3.82 -36.34
CA HIS A 1257 -31.04 3.22 -35.09
C HIS A 1257 -31.45 4.23 -34.02
N ALA A 1258 -30.87 5.44 -34.02
CA ALA A 1258 -31.37 6.60 -33.27
C ALA A 1258 -32.39 7.38 -34.10
#